data_AF-A0A2N1DBM4-F1
#
_entry.id   AF-A0A2N1DBM4-F1
#
_cell.length_a   1.000
_cell.length_b   1.000
_cell.length_c   1.000
_cell.angle_alpha   90.00
_cell.angle_beta   90.00
_cell.angle_gamma   90.00
#
_symmetry.space_group_name_H-M   'P 1'
#
loop_
_entity.id
_entity.type
_entity.pdbx_description
1 polymer ?
#
loop_
_entity_poly.entity_id
_entity_poly.type
_entity_poly.pdbx_seq_one_letter_code
_entity_poly.pdbx_strand_id
1 'polypeptide(L)'
;MDLDELMIAEFNGRIVRKDLTKQLKEGANVPVYVLEYLLGMYCSSAEDEQINEGMKTVKKILTENYVRPDEAEKAKSLIREKGTYKVIDKVTVKLNQKKDIYEANLSNLGINDAVVPSGIVKQNEKLLTGGIWCIITLSYFYEEGQKISPFSVSNLKPIQMPSMNMDEIFDARRKFTLDQWMDLLLRSIGMEPANLKHRAKWHLIARMIPFVENNYNVCELGPRGTGKSHVYKECSPNSLLVSGGQTTVANLFYNMTSRQIGLVGMWDVVAFDEVAGMRFKDKDGVQIMKDYMASGSFSRGRDSIEAKASMVFVGNIDHSVETLVKTSHLLAPFPDEMIDCAFFDRFHGYIPGWEIPKMRPEFFTDRFGLITDYLAEYMREMRKTTFSDSIDKFFKLGNNLNQRDVIGVRRTTSGLLKLLVPHGDYTKEDVRTCLTYALEVRRRVKEQLKKIGGMEFFDVNFSYIDNETFEEFFVNVPEQGGSNLIPKGISKSGVVHFVSSGATGKLGVYRLESQMTAGNGKHSTSGFGADTSAKEQARVGFEYFKGNLNRIAATSRFSDHEFHLHFVDLQSSGNSHSSSLSSLVSCCSILLNKPVQEQMVVLGSMTLGGVVNPVQDLASSMQVALEAGATKILLPMASATDIPTVPAETFTKFQVSFYSDPVDAVYKALGVQ
;
A
#
# COMPACT_ATOMS: atom_id res chain seq x y z
N MET A 1 -22.99 22.21 10.77
CA MET A 1 -23.88 21.61 9.75
C MET A 1 -23.50 20.14 9.64
N ASP A 2 -24.48 19.25 9.73
CA ASP A 2 -24.24 17.81 9.53
C ASP A 2 -23.73 17.56 8.10
N LEU A 3 -22.98 16.48 7.88
CA LEU A 3 -22.42 16.17 6.55
C LEU A 3 -23.54 15.95 5.52
N ASP A 4 -24.66 15.35 5.93
CA ASP A 4 -25.80 15.13 5.03
C ASP A 4 -26.45 16.46 4.60
N GLU A 5 -26.64 17.40 5.52
CA GLU A 5 -27.17 18.73 5.22
C GLU A 5 -26.27 19.48 4.22
N LEU A 6 -24.95 19.41 4.43
CA LEU A 6 -23.95 19.94 3.49
C LEU A 6 -24.05 19.29 2.11
N MET A 7 -24.15 17.97 2.05
CA MET A 7 -24.27 17.24 0.78
C MET A 7 -25.55 17.58 0.03
N ILE A 8 -26.68 17.69 0.74
CA ILE A 8 -27.98 18.04 0.13
C ILE A 8 -27.92 19.47 -0.43
N ALA A 9 -27.33 20.41 0.31
CA ALA A 9 -27.23 21.80 -0.12
C ALA A 9 -26.33 21.98 -1.35
N GLU A 10 -25.18 21.29 -1.40
CA GLU A 10 -24.14 21.54 -2.41
C GLU A 10 -24.21 20.57 -3.60
N PHE A 11 -24.77 19.38 -3.43
CA PHE A 11 -24.79 18.33 -4.46
C PHE A 11 -26.20 17.80 -4.75
N ASN A 12 -27.21 18.67 -4.68
CA ASN A 12 -28.58 18.31 -5.02
C ASN A 12 -28.65 17.65 -6.42
N GLY A 13 -29.38 16.54 -6.53
CA GLY A 13 -29.49 15.72 -7.73
C GLY A 13 -28.24 14.91 -8.11
N ARG A 14 -27.16 14.97 -7.32
CA ARG A 14 -25.87 14.29 -7.57
C ARG A 14 -25.46 13.36 -6.43
N ILE A 15 -26.31 13.25 -5.41
CA ILE A 15 -26.15 12.36 -4.26
C ILE A 15 -27.26 11.31 -4.25
N VAL A 16 -26.99 10.21 -3.57
CA VAL A 16 -27.93 9.11 -3.37
C VAL A 16 -27.71 8.51 -1.98
N ARG A 17 -28.79 8.09 -1.32
CA ARG A 17 -28.67 7.31 -0.08
C ARG A 17 -28.22 5.89 -0.41
N LYS A 18 -27.11 5.47 0.21
CA LYS A 18 -26.45 4.20 -0.13
C LYS A 18 -27.19 2.97 0.40
N ASP A 19 -28.06 3.12 1.39
CA ASP A 19 -28.97 2.07 1.86
C ASP A 19 -29.96 1.61 0.77
N LEU A 20 -30.52 2.54 0.00
CA LEU A 20 -31.44 2.25 -1.11
C LEU A 20 -30.74 1.41 -2.18
N THR A 21 -29.49 1.74 -2.49
CA THR A 21 -28.67 0.98 -3.44
C THR A 21 -28.45 -0.45 -2.96
N LYS A 22 -28.15 -0.66 -1.67
CA LYS A 22 -27.99 -2.00 -1.08
C LYS A 22 -29.28 -2.82 -1.19
N GLN A 23 -30.42 -2.24 -0.83
CA GLN A 23 -31.72 -2.91 -0.91
C GLN A 23 -32.07 -3.38 -2.33
N LEU A 24 -31.72 -2.60 -3.36
CA LEU A 24 -31.96 -2.99 -4.75
C LEU A 24 -30.99 -4.06 -5.25
N LYS A 25 -29.73 -4.03 -4.81
CA LYS A 25 -28.69 -4.98 -5.22
C LYS A 25 -29.01 -6.43 -4.78
N GLU A 26 -29.71 -6.61 -3.68
CA GLU A 26 -30.20 -7.93 -3.24
C GLU A 26 -31.25 -8.52 -4.18
N GLY A 27 -32.05 -7.69 -4.85
CA GLY A 27 -33.13 -8.12 -5.75
C GLY A 27 -32.75 -8.20 -7.23
N ALA A 28 -31.69 -7.50 -7.66
CA ALA A 28 -31.28 -7.42 -9.06
C ALA A 28 -29.76 -7.46 -9.23
N ASN A 29 -29.27 -8.39 -10.06
CA ASN A 29 -27.84 -8.46 -10.43
C ASN A 29 -27.52 -7.43 -11.52
N VAL A 30 -27.51 -6.15 -11.13
CA VAL A 30 -27.31 -4.97 -11.98
C VAL A 30 -26.12 -4.18 -11.43
N PRO A 31 -25.25 -3.57 -12.27
CA PRO A 31 -24.15 -2.76 -11.78
C PRO A 31 -24.61 -1.60 -10.89
N VAL A 32 -23.83 -1.29 -9.84
CA VAL A 32 -24.19 -0.26 -8.84
C VAL A 32 -24.46 1.10 -9.46
N TYR A 33 -23.63 1.55 -10.41
CA TYR A 33 -23.84 2.84 -11.08
C TYR A 33 -25.16 2.92 -11.87
N VAL A 34 -25.68 1.79 -12.37
CA VAL A 34 -27.00 1.76 -13.03
C VAL A 34 -28.11 1.94 -11.99
N LEU A 35 -28.00 1.25 -10.85
CA LEU A 35 -28.95 1.40 -9.74
C LEU A 35 -28.95 2.83 -9.22
N GLU A 36 -27.77 3.40 -8.97
CA GLU A 36 -27.64 4.77 -8.45
C GLU A 36 -28.08 5.83 -9.45
N TYR A 37 -27.92 5.61 -10.76
CA TYR A 37 -28.48 6.50 -11.77
C TYR A 37 -30.01 6.53 -11.72
N LEU A 38 -30.66 5.36 -11.63
CA LEU A 38 -32.12 5.28 -11.51
C LEU A 38 -32.60 5.88 -10.18
N LEU A 39 -31.90 5.60 -9.08
CA LEU A 39 -32.19 6.21 -7.78
C LEU A 39 -32.00 7.73 -7.81
N GLY A 40 -30.95 8.24 -8.46
CA GLY A 40 -30.74 9.69 -8.62
C GLY A 40 -31.84 10.36 -9.44
N MET A 41 -32.45 9.65 -10.39
CA MET A 41 -33.57 10.17 -11.19
C MET A 41 -34.90 10.21 -10.43
N TYR A 42 -35.18 9.22 -9.58
CA TYR A 42 -36.51 9.01 -9.00
C TYR A 42 -36.56 9.15 -7.46
N CYS A 43 -35.42 9.17 -6.77
CA CYS A 43 -35.28 9.19 -5.32
C CYS A 43 -34.35 10.34 -4.85
N SER A 44 -34.31 11.47 -5.58
CA SER A 44 -33.45 12.62 -5.28
C SER A 44 -33.91 13.48 -4.10
N SER A 45 -35.09 13.20 -3.54
CA SER A 45 -35.67 13.91 -2.40
C SER A 45 -35.12 13.41 -1.06
N ALA A 46 -35.15 14.28 -0.04
CA ALA A 46 -34.85 13.91 1.34
C ALA A 46 -36.10 13.41 2.11
N GLU A 47 -37.30 13.51 1.52
CA GLU A 47 -38.55 13.09 2.16
C GLU A 47 -38.83 11.59 1.95
N ASP A 48 -39.06 10.85 3.03
CA ASP A 48 -39.24 9.40 3.00
C ASP A 48 -40.44 8.94 2.14
N GLU A 49 -41.52 9.71 2.07
CA GLU A 49 -42.67 9.38 1.20
C GLU A 49 -42.30 9.40 -0.28
N GLN A 50 -41.62 10.46 -0.73
CA GLN A 50 -41.16 10.60 -2.12
C GLN A 50 -40.11 9.53 -2.46
N ILE A 51 -39.21 9.21 -1.52
CA ILE A 51 -38.24 8.12 -1.69
C ILE A 51 -38.96 6.78 -1.87
N ASN A 52 -40.00 6.49 -1.08
CA ASN A 52 -40.75 5.24 -1.18
C ASN A 52 -41.48 5.08 -2.52
N GLU A 53 -42.07 6.15 -3.04
CA GLU A 53 -42.67 6.15 -4.39
C GLU A 53 -41.61 6.01 -5.49
N GLY A 54 -40.50 6.73 -5.37
CA GLY A 54 -39.34 6.60 -6.24
C GLY A 54 -38.82 5.17 -6.31
N MET A 55 -38.67 4.53 -5.15
CA MET A 55 -38.24 3.13 -5.03
C MET A 55 -39.19 2.16 -5.72
N LYS A 56 -40.52 2.36 -5.62
CA LYS A 56 -41.50 1.55 -6.36
C LYS A 56 -41.32 1.69 -7.86
N THR A 57 -41.10 2.91 -8.33
CA THR A 57 -40.84 3.21 -9.75
C THR A 57 -39.56 2.54 -10.24
N VAL A 58 -38.47 2.64 -9.48
CA VAL A 58 -37.18 2.01 -9.84
C VAL A 58 -37.30 0.49 -9.88
N LYS A 59 -37.94 -0.13 -8.88
CA LYS A 59 -38.21 -1.59 -8.89
C LYS A 59 -39.02 -2.01 -10.12
N LYS A 60 -40.06 -1.25 -10.46
CA LYS A 60 -40.87 -1.50 -11.67
C LYS A 60 -40.03 -1.44 -12.95
N ILE A 61 -39.21 -0.40 -13.13
CA ILE A 61 -38.32 -0.24 -14.29
C ILE A 61 -37.34 -1.42 -14.38
N LEU A 62 -36.73 -1.83 -13.27
CA LEU A 62 -35.81 -2.96 -13.27
C LEU A 62 -36.54 -4.27 -13.64
N THR A 63 -37.71 -4.54 -13.07
CA THR A 63 -38.48 -5.75 -13.38
C THR A 63 -38.99 -5.80 -14.82
N GLU A 64 -39.41 -4.66 -15.37
CA GLU A 64 -40.00 -4.60 -16.72
C GLU A 64 -38.96 -4.46 -17.83
N ASN A 65 -37.84 -3.76 -17.58
CA ASN A 65 -36.90 -3.35 -18.63
C ASN A 65 -35.51 -3.99 -18.51
N TYR A 66 -35.07 -4.46 -17.34
CA TYR A 66 -33.79 -5.16 -17.25
C TYR A 66 -33.95 -6.61 -17.69
N VAL A 67 -33.29 -6.98 -18.77
CA VAL A 67 -33.33 -8.34 -19.30
C VAL A 67 -32.15 -9.12 -18.75
N ARG A 68 -32.43 -10.27 -18.14
CA ARG A 68 -31.39 -11.23 -17.73
C ARG A 68 -31.00 -12.10 -18.94
N PRO A 69 -29.72 -12.51 -19.07
CA PRO A 69 -29.27 -13.30 -20.22
C PRO A 69 -30.06 -14.60 -20.46
N ASP A 70 -30.55 -15.24 -19.40
CA ASP A 70 -31.39 -16.44 -19.45
C ASP A 70 -32.83 -16.17 -19.94
N GLU A 71 -33.31 -14.93 -19.82
CA GLU A 71 -34.64 -14.50 -20.29
C GLU A 71 -34.59 -13.81 -21.67
N ALA A 72 -33.42 -13.80 -22.33
CA ALA A 72 -33.19 -13.05 -23.56
C ALA A 72 -34.18 -13.42 -24.69
N GLU A 73 -34.46 -14.71 -24.89
CA GLU A 73 -35.39 -15.16 -25.95
C GLU A 73 -36.84 -14.74 -25.67
N LYS A 74 -37.25 -14.73 -24.40
CA LYS A 74 -38.56 -14.23 -24.00
C LYS A 74 -38.69 -12.74 -24.30
N ALA A 75 -37.65 -11.96 -24.00
CA ALA A 75 -37.61 -10.54 -24.32
C ALA A 75 -37.63 -10.29 -25.83
N LYS A 76 -36.88 -11.07 -26.64
CA LYS A 76 -36.92 -11.02 -28.11
C LYS A 76 -38.33 -11.29 -28.65
N SER A 77 -39.03 -12.30 -28.12
CA SER A 77 -40.41 -12.60 -28.50
C SER A 77 -41.34 -11.41 -28.20
N LEU A 78 -41.21 -10.82 -27.01
CA LEU A 78 -41.98 -9.64 -26.61
C LEU A 78 -41.72 -8.43 -27.54
N ILE A 79 -40.48 -8.18 -27.92
CA ILE A 79 -40.13 -7.11 -28.86
C ILE A 79 -40.79 -7.37 -30.22
N ARG A 80 -40.74 -8.62 -30.72
CA ARG A 80 -41.38 -9.03 -31.98
C ARG A 80 -42.90 -8.84 -31.95
N GLU A 81 -43.56 -9.25 -30.87
CA GLU A 81 -45.01 -9.18 -30.74
C GLU A 81 -45.53 -7.74 -30.55
N LYS A 82 -44.82 -6.93 -29.75
CA LYS A 82 -45.21 -5.54 -29.47
C LYS A 82 -44.71 -4.54 -30.52
N GLY A 83 -43.81 -4.97 -31.41
CA GLY A 83 -43.13 -4.12 -32.38
C GLY A 83 -42.05 -3.22 -31.77
N THR A 84 -42.29 -2.65 -30.58
CA THR A 84 -41.29 -1.87 -29.84
C THR A 84 -41.27 -2.23 -28.36
N TYR A 85 -40.08 -2.19 -27.74
CA TYR A 85 -39.92 -2.45 -26.31
C TYR A 85 -38.71 -1.71 -25.74
N LYS A 86 -38.82 -1.28 -24.48
CA LYS A 86 -37.70 -0.65 -23.76
C LYS A 86 -36.90 -1.68 -23.00
N VAL A 87 -35.58 -1.64 -23.13
CA VAL A 87 -34.65 -2.55 -22.46
C VAL A 87 -33.50 -1.77 -21.83
N ILE A 88 -33.01 -2.25 -20.69
CA ILE A 88 -31.75 -1.82 -20.09
C ILE A 88 -30.69 -2.87 -20.44
N ASP A 89 -29.72 -2.48 -21.26
CA ASP A 89 -28.65 -3.38 -21.72
C ASP A 89 -27.32 -2.61 -21.88
N LYS A 90 -26.21 -3.34 -21.88
CA LYS A 90 -24.91 -2.82 -22.27
C LYS A 90 -24.78 -2.88 -23.80
N VAL A 91 -24.65 -1.70 -24.40
CA VAL A 91 -24.64 -1.50 -25.85
C VAL A 91 -23.23 -1.19 -26.32
N THR A 92 -22.70 -1.99 -27.25
CA THR A 92 -21.46 -1.69 -27.99
C THR A 92 -21.79 -1.57 -29.47
N VAL A 93 -21.23 -0.62 -30.20
CA VAL A 93 -21.51 -0.41 -31.62
C VAL A 93 -20.24 -0.65 -32.44
N LYS A 94 -20.41 -1.25 -33.63
CA LYS A 94 -19.36 -1.39 -34.64
C LYS A 94 -19.87 -0.92 -36.00
N LEU A 95 -18.96 -0.44 -36.85
CA LEU A 95 -19.26 -0.15 -38.25
C LEU A 95 -19.15 -1.44 -39.07
N ASN A 96 -20.25 -1.88 -39.67
CA ASN A 96 -20.23 -2.95 -40.66
C ASN A 96 -19.95 -2.37 -42.05
N GLN A 97 -18.67 -2.33 -42.42
CA GLN A 97 -18.20 -1.74 -43.69
C GLN A 97 -18.76 -2.42 -44.94
N LYS A 98 -19.19 -3.70 -44.85
CA LYS A 98 -19.76 -4.43 -45.99
C LYS A 98 -21.18 -3.96 -46.32
N LYS A 99 -21.92 -3.53 -45.29
CA LYS A 99 -23.31 -3.07 -45.40
C LYS A 99 -23.44 -1.55 -45.26
N ASP A 100 -22.36 -0.87 -44.90
CA ASP A 100 -22.29 0.55 -44.58
C ASP A 100 -23.32 0.99 -43.51
N ILE A 101 -23.42 0.21 -42.43
CA ILE A 101 -24.32 0.49 -41.31
C ILE A 101 -23.61 0.30 -39.97
N TYR A 102 -24.13 0.96 -38.93
CA TYR A 102 -23.74 0.67 -37.56
C TYR A 102 -24.59 -0.47 -36.99
N GLU A 103 -23.93 -1.44 -36.39
CA GLU A 103 -24.53 -2.60 -35.74
C GLU A 103 -24.22 -2.57 -34.24
N ALA A 104 -25.25 -2.59 -33.40
CA ALA A 104 -25.16 -2.73 -31.96
C ALA A 104 -25.11 -4.21 -31.54
N ASN A 105 -24.20 -4.46 -30.62
CA ASN A 105 -24.15 -5.62 -29.75
C ASN A 105 -24.83 -5.28 -28.42
N LEU A 106 -25.86 -6.03 -28.08
CA LEU A 106 -26.64 -5.95 -26.84
C LEU A 106 -26.27 -7.16 -25.99
N SER A 107 -25.55 -6.90 -24.89
CA SER A 107 -24.85 -7.95 -24.15
C SER A 107 -25.81 -8.95 -23.51
N ASN A 108 -26.86 -8.48 -22.85
CA ASN A 108 -27.81 -9.33 -22.15
C ASN A 108 -28.83 -9.96 -23.10
N LEU A 109 -29.30 -9.23 -24.10
CA LEU A 109 -30.19 -9.78 -25.12
C LEU A 109 -29.48 -10.75 -26.08
N GLY A 110 -28.16 -10.72 -26.17
CA GLY A 110 -27.40 -11.55 -27.10
C GLY A 110 -27.71 -11.23 -28.57
N ILE A 111 -28.11 -9.99 -28.87
CA ILE A 111 -28.31 -9.49 -30.24
C ILE A 111 -27.01 -8.83 -30.69
N ASN A 112 -26.42 -9.28 -31.79
CA ASN A 112 -25.06 -8.87 -32.18
C ASN A 112 -25.02 -7.94 -33.40
N ASP A 113 -26.18 -7.65 -33.99
CA ASP A 113 -26.34 -7.01 -35.29
C ASP A 113 -27.48 -5.99 -35.36
N ALA A 114 -27.99 -5.51 -34.21
CA ALA A 114 -29.11 -4.56 -34.18
C ALA A 114 -28.73 -3.25 -34.90
N VAL A 115 -29.55 -2.78 -35.84
CA VAL A 115 -29.21 -1.59 -36.64
C VAL A 115 -29.30 -0.33 -35.78
N VAL A 116 -28.28 0.54 -35.85
CA VAL A 116 -28.26 1.82 -35.11
C VAL A 116 -28.16 3.01 -36.08
N PRO A 117 -29.03 4.01 -35.96
CA PRO A 117 -28.91 5.26 -36.71
C PRO A 117 -27.59 5.99 -36.45
N SER A 118 -26.96 6.53 -37.49
CA SER A 118 -25.69 7.25 -37.39
C SER A 118 -25.74 8.47 -36.46
N GLY A 119 -26.90 9.16 -36.37
CA GLY A 119 -27.11 10.26 -35.44
C GLY A 119 -26.96 9.87 -33.97
N ILE A 120 -27.46 8.69 -33.58
CA ILE A 120 -27.30 8.17 -32.22
C ILE A 120 -25.83 7.88 -31.93
N VAL A 121 -25.11 7.28 -32.88
CA VAL A 121 -23.68 6.97 -32.72
C VAL A 121 -22.84 8.23 -32.58
N LYS A 122 -23.08 9.25 -33.41
CA LYS A 122 -22.37 10.55 -33.35
C LYS A 122 -22.56 11.27 -32.01
N GLN A 123 -23.75 11.18 -31.42
CA GLN A 123 -24.02 11.80 -30.11
C GLN A 123 -23.43 11.00 -28.95
N ASN A 124 -23.05 9.73 -29.18
CA ASN A 124 -22.64 8.79 -28.14
C ASN A 124 -21.39 8.00 -28.58
N GLU A 125 -20.29 8.69 -28.86
CA GLU A 125 -19.05 8.08 -29.41
C GLU A 125 -18.49 6.95 -28.52
N LYS A 126 -18.75 6.98 -27.20
CA LYS A 126 -18.39 5.92 -26.24
C LYS A 126 -18.97 4.54 -26.60
N LEU A 127 -20.03 4.49 -27.42
CA LEU A 127 -20.58 3.22 -27.93
C LEU A 127 -19.55 2.44 -28.77
N LEU A 128 -18.58 3.11 -29.40
CA LEU A 128 -17.59 2.52 -30.31
C LEU A 128 -16.35 1.95 -29.60
N THR A 129 -16.14 2.24 -28.31
CA THR A 129 -14.84 2.03 -27.63
C THR A 129 -14.87 1.03 -26.45
N GLY A 130 -16.00 0.36 -26.19
CA GLY A 130 -16.14 -0.59 -25.07
C GLY A 130 -17.57 -0.82 -24.59
N GLY A 131 -18.49 -0.01 -25.12
CA GLY A 131 -19.91 -0.08 -24.87
C GLY A 131 -20.33 0.48 -23.52
N ILE A 132 -21.53 1.04 -23.48
CA ILE A 132 -22.08 1.73 -22.31
C ILE A 132 -23.46 1.19 -21.97
N TRP A 133 -23.83 1.20 -20.69
CA TRP A 133 -25.17 0.84 -20.26
C TRP A 133 -26.16 1.91 -20.72
N CYS A 134 -27.25 1.47 -21.34
CA CYS A 134 -28.25 2.35 -21.92
C CYS A 134 -29.65 1.84 -21.60
N ILE A 135 -30.58 2.79 -21.48
CA ILE A 135 -32.00 2.53 -21.67
C ILE A 135 -32.25 2.68 -23.17
N ILE A 136 -32.51 1.59 -23.87
CA ILE A 136 -32.76 1.55 -25.31
C ILE A 136 -34.21 1.24 -25.60
N THR A 137 -34.76 1.87 -26.63
CA THR A 137 -35.99 1.42 -27.27
C THR A 137 -35.59 0.60 -28.49
N LEU A 138 -35.89 -0.70 -28.45
CA LEU A 138 -35.73 -1.60 -29.58
C LEU A 138 -37.01 -1.65 -30.37
N SER A 139 -36.85 -1.67 -31.69
CA SER A 139 -37.91 -1.90 -32.65
C SER A 139 -37.62 -3.19 -33.41
N TYR A 140 -38.67 -3.97 -33.69
CA TYR A 140 -38.59 -5.16 -34.52
C TYR A 140 -39.45 -4.97 -35.77
N PHE A 141 -38.83 -5.13 -36.93
CA PHE A 141 -39.50 -5.09 -38.22
C PHE A 141 -38.80 -6.06 -39.16
N TYR A 142 -39.56 -6.96 -39.77
CA TYR A 142 -39.05 -7.98 -40.67
C TYR A 142 -39.73 -7.86 -42.04
N GLU A 143 -38.94 -7.68 -43.09
CA GLU A 143 -39.38 -7.79 -44.48
C GLU A 143 -38.70 -8.95 -45.20
N GLU A 144 -39.45 -9.58 -46.11
CA GLU A 144 -38.95 -10.70 -46.91
C GLU A 144 -37.82 -10.25 -47.85
N GLY A 145 -36.67 -10.92 -47.79
CA GLY A 145 -35.47 -10.55 -48.57
C GLY A 145 -34.54 -9.54 -47.89
N GLN A 146 -34.85 -9.08 -46.66
CA GLN A 146 -33.97 -8.16 -45.94
C GLN A 146 -32.60 -8.79 -45.61
N LYS A 147 -31.53 -8.00 -45.78
CA LYS A 147 -30.14 -8.42 -45.47
C LYS A 147 -29.62 -7.88 -44.14
N ILE A 148 -30.41 -7.03 -43.49
CA ILE A 148 -30.09 -6.39 -42.21
C ILE A 148 -30.90 -7.04 -41.09
N SER A 149 -30.46 -6.86 -39.85
CA SER A 149 -31.17 -7.40 -38.68
C SER A 149 -32.58 -6.81 -38.61
N PRO A 150 -33.60 -7.61 -38.25
CA PRO A 150 -34.93 -7.07 -37.98
C PRO A 150 -34.97 -6.20 -36.72
N PHE A 151 -33.95 -6.28 -35.87
CA PHE A 151 -33.82 -5.45 -34.68
C PHE A 151 -33.14 -4.13 -35.04
N SER A 152 -33.73 -3.03 -34.59
CA SER A 152 -33.14 -1.69 -34.69
C SER A 152 -33.27 -0.92 -33.37
N VAL A 153 -32.28 -0.08 -33.08
CA VAL A 153 -32.30 0.83 -31.93
C VAL A 153 -32.94 2.14 -32.39
N SER A 154 -34.18 2.40 -31.99
CA SER A 154 -34.91 3.62 -32.36
C SER A 154 -34.60 4.79 -31.43
N ASN A 155 -34.33 4.50 -30.15
CA ASN A 155 -33.90 5.48 -29.17
C ASN A 155 -32.86 4.87 -28.23
N LEU A 156 -31.90 5.68 -27.80
CA LEU A 156 -30.84 5.27 -26.89
C LEU A 156 -30.57 6.41 -25.91
N LYS A 157 -30.76 6.13 -24.62
CA LYS A 157 -30.40 7.03 -23.54
C LYS A 157 -29.28 6.38 -22.71
N PRO A 158 -28.06 6.93 -22.71
CA PRO A 158 -27.00 6.46 -21.83
C PRO A 158 -27.43 6.56 -20.36
N ILE A 159 -27.09 5.54 -19.58
CA ILE A 159 -27.18 5.57 -18.11
C ILE A 159 -25.88 6.19 -17.60
N GLN A 160 -25.74 7.49 -17.89
CA GLN A 160 -24.62 8.32 -17.48
C GLN A 160 -25.15 9.69 -17.05
N MET A 161 -24.48 10.32 -16.11
CA MET A 161 -24.78 11.70 -15.73
C MET A 161 -24.47 12.66 -16.89
N PRO A 162 -25.26 13.75 -17.07
CA PRO A 162 -24.93 14.81 -18.04
C PRO A 162 -23.56 15.45 -17.74
N SER A 163 -23.02 16.19 -18.71
CA SER A 163 -21.69 16.82 -18.68
C SER A 163 -21.25 17.31 -17.30
N MET A 164 -20.05 16.91 -16.89
CA MET A 164 -19.43 17.27 -15.61
C MET A 164 -19.13 18.77 -15.53
N ASN A 165 -19.57 19.43 -14.46
CA ASN A 165 -19.14 20.80 -14.13
C ASN A 165 -18.13 20.75 -12.97
N MET A 166 -16.87 21.05 -13.25
CA MET A 166 -15.80 21.01 -12.26
C MET A 166 -15.80 22.22 -11.32
N ASP A 167 -16.25 23.39 -11.79
CA ASP A 167 -16.31 24.61 -10.97
C ASP A 167 -17.27 24.42 -9.78
N GLU A 168 -18.38 23.71 -10.01
CA GLU A 168 -19.31 23.35 -8.95
C GLU A 168 -18.66 22.48 -7.87
N ILE A 169 -17.83 21.49 -8.24
CA ILE A 169 -17.08 20.69 -7.27
C ILE A 169 -16.10 21.55 -6.49
N PHE A 170 -15.41 22.46 -7.17
CA PHE A 170 -14.41 23.31 -6.54
C PHE A 170 -15.05 24.28 -5.54
N ASP A 171 -16.16 24.90 -5.92
CA ASP A 171 -16.92 25.79 -5.04
C ASP A 171 -17.55 25.06 -3.87
N ALA A 172 -18.13 23.88 -4.11
CA ALA A 172 -18.62 23.02 -3.05
C ALA A 172 -17.49 22.67 -2.09
N ARG A 173 -16.33 22.17 -2.59
CA ARG A 173 -15.18 21.77 -1.77
C ARG A 173 -14.74 22.86 -0.79
N ARG A 174 -14.75 24.13 -1.18
CA ARG A 174 -14.36 25.27 -0.31
C ARG A 174 -15.25 25.41 0.93
N LYS A 175 -16.46 24.84 0.92
CA LYS A 175 -17.41 24.86 2.04
C LYS A 175 -17.28 23.68 2.99
N PHE A 176 -16.44 22.69 2.67
CA PHE A 176 -16.17 21.52 3.53
C PHE A 176 -14.82 21.66 4.23
N THR A 177 -14.74 21.17 5.46
CA THR A 177 -13.44 20.86 6.08
C THR A 177 -12.80 19.66 5.37
N LEU A 178 -11.49 19.47 5.56
CA LEU A 178 -10.76 18.34 4.98
C LEU A 178 -11.35 16.98 5.41
N ASP A 179 -11.66 16.82 6.70
CA ASP A 179 -12.25 15.60 7.24
C ASP A 179 -13.66 15.33 6.70
N GLN A 180 -14.51 16.36 6.62
CA GLN A 180 -15.84 16.22 6.03
C GLN A 180 -15.78 15.83 4.56
N TRP A 181 -14.82 16.39 3.81
CA TRP A 181 -14.62 16.05 2.40
C TRP A 181 -14.11 14.62 2.23
N MET A 182 -13.14 14.20 3.06
CA MET A 182 -12.67 12.82 3.09
C MET A 182 -13.81 11.85 3.39
N ASP A 183 -14.64 12.16 4.38
CA ASP A 183 -15.80 11.34 4.76
C ASP A 183 -16.86 11.29 3.63
N LEU A 184 -17.07 12.39 2.91
CA LEU A 184 -17.93 12.43 1.71
C LEU A 184 -17.40 11.47 0.63
N LEU A 185 -16.11 11.49 0.32
CA LEU A 185 -15.51 10.59 -0.67
C LEU A 185 -15.64 9.12 -0.25
N LEU A 186 -15.40 8.82 1.02
CA LEU A 186 -15.54 7.48 1.58
C LEU A 186 -16.98 6.97 1.51
N ARG A 187 -17.96 7.80 1.87
CA ARG A 187 -19.39 7.44 1.71
C ARG A 187 -19.77 7.23 0.25
N SER A 188 -19.18 8.00 -0.66
CA SER A 188 -19.43 7.88 -2.09
C SER A 188 -18.98 6.54 -2.67
N ILE A 189 -17.89 5.95 -2.14
CA ILE A 189 -17.45 4.59 -2.46
C ILE A 189 -18.11 3.49 -1.58
N GLY A 190 -19.07 3.87 -0.73
CA GLY A 190 -19.89 2.96 0.08
C GLY A 190 -19.35 2.64 1.48
N MET A 191 -18.33 3.34 1.96
CA MET A 191 -17.70 3.10 3.27
C MET A 191 -18.25 4.03 4.35
N GLU A 192 -18.46 3.52 5.57
CA GLU A 192 -18.92 4.32 6.73
C GLU A 192 -17.73 4.89 7.51
N PRO A 193 -17.45 6.21 7.43
CA PRO A 193 -16.26 6.79 8.04
C PRO A 193 -16.30 6.83 9.57
N ALA A 194 -17.50 6.86 10.19
CA ALA A 194 -17.64 6.92 11.64
C ALA A 194 -17.04 5.69 12.34
N ASN A 195 -17.03 4.54 11.67
CA ASN A 195 -16.54 3.28 12.20
C ASN A 195 -15.07 3.01 11.82
N LEU A 196 -14.43 3.90 11.06
CA LEU A 196 -13.07 3.73 10.56
C LEU A 196 -12.07 4.58 11.37
N LYS A 197 -10.96 3.94 11.76
CA LYS A 197 -9.80 4.68 12.28
C LYS A 197 -9.28 5.64 11.22
N HIS A 198 -8.80 6.81 11.63
CA HIS A 198 -8.30 7.85 10.71
C HIS A 198 -7.26 7.30 9.72
N ARG A 199 -6.33 6.46 10.16
CA ARG A 199 -5.31 5.84 9.28
C ARG A 199 -5.92 4.92 8.20
N ALA A 200 -6.97 4.18 8.52
CA ALA A 200 -7.70 3.37 7.54
C ALA A 200 -8.41 4.24 6.50
N LYS A 201 -8.93 5.42 6.88
CA LYS A 201 -9.51 6.40 5.95
C LYS A 201 -8.49 6.80 4.88
N TRP A 202 -7.26 7.14 5.27
CA TRP A 202 -6.17 7.48 4.34
C TRP A 202 -5.82 6.34 3.36
N HIS A 203 -5.78 5.09 3.83
CA HIS A 203 -5.56 3.94 2.93
C HIS A 203 -6.70 3.76 1.93
N LEU A 204 -7.96 4.00 2.34
CA LEU A 204 -9.12 3.96 1.45
C LEU A 204 -9.11 5.12 0.44
N ILE A 205 -8.69 6.33 0.84
CA ILE A 205 -8.45 7.43 -0.10
C ILE A 205 -7.34 7.08 -1.09
N ALA A 206 -6.24 6.47 -0.63
CA ALA A 206 -5.14 6.07 -1.49
C ALA A 206 -5.54 5.05 -2.57
N ARG A 207 -6.55 4.19 -2.31
CA ARG A 207 -7.12 3.29 -3.33
C ARG A 207 -7.72 4.03 -4.52
N MET A 208 -8.14 5.29 -4.33
CA MET A 208 -8.75 6.11 -5.38
C MET A 208 -7.74 6.88 -6.24
N ILE A 209 -6.47 6.96 -5.84
CA ILE A 209 -5.42 7.67 -6.62
C ILE A 209 -5.34 7.20 -8.08
N PRO A 210 -5.38 5.89 -8.41
CA PRO A 210 -5.38 5.41 -9.79
C PRO A 210 -6.45 6.03 -10.70
N PHE A 211 -7.56 6.54 -10.14
CA PHE A 211 -8.63 7.15 -10.92
C PHE A 211 -8.38 8.62 -11.25
N VAL A 212 -7.55 9.33 -10.48
CA VAL A 212 -7.25 10.77 -10.67
C VAL A 212 -5.85 11.04 -11.22
N GLU A 213 -4.97 10.03 -11.23
CA GLU A 213 -3.58 10.16 -11.68
C GLU A 213 -3.30 9.17 -12.81
N ASN A 214 -2.72 9.65 -13.92
CA ASN A 214 -2.45 8.83 -15.09
C ASN A 214 -1.26 7.91 -14.85
N ASN A 215 -1.35 6.64 -15.27
CA ASN A 215 -0.28 5.65 -15.09
C ASN A 215 0.23 5.61 -13.64
N TYR A 216 -0.68 5.58 -12.67
CA TYR A 216 -0.34 5.44 -11.27
C TYR A 216 -0.37 3.96 -10.86
N ASN A 217 0.82 3.37 -10.86
CA ASN A 217 1.02 1.97 -10.51
C ASN A 217 1.15 1.77 -8.99
N VAL A 218 0.35 0.88 -8.41
CA VAL A 218 0.29 0.65 -6.96
C VAL A 218 0.00 -0.80 -6.65
N CYS A 219 0.50 -1.29 -5.52
CA CYS A 219 0.12 -2.59 -4.97
C CYS A 219 -0.59 -2.43 -3.62
N GLU A 220 -1.57 -3.30 -3.38
CA GLU A 220 -2.24 -3.46 -2.10
C GLU A 220 -2.30 -4.95 -1.76
N LEU A 221 -1.57 -5.34 -0.72
CA LEU A 221 -1.61 -6.68 -0.18
C LEU A 221 -2.11 -6.63 1.27
N GLY A 222 -2.97 -7.57 1.64
CA GLY A 222 -3.49 -7.66 3.00
C GLY A 222 -4.42 -8.84 3.19
N PRO A 223 -5.04 -9.01 4.38
CA PRO A 223 -5.94 -10.11 4.66
C PRO A 223 -7.12 -10.19 3.70
N ARG A 224 -7.71 -11.37 3.56
CA ARG A 224 -8.97 -11.56 2.83
C ARG A 224 -10.09 -10.74 3.46
N GLY A 225 -11.00 -10.23 2.62
CA GLY A 225 -12.21 -9.54 3.07
C GLY A 225 -12.02 -8.07 3.45
N THR A 226 -10.94 -7.40 3.04
CA THR A 226 -10.73 -5.95 3.30
C THR A 226 -11.29 -5.04 2.19
N GLY A 227 -12.10 -5.59 1.27
CA GLY A 227 -12.78 -4.84 0.21
C GLY A 227 -11.86 -4.29 -0.90
N LYS A 228 -10.65 -4.86 -1.07
CA LYS A 228 -9.63 -4.38 -2.00
C LYS A 228 -10.12 -4.29 -3.45
N SER A 229 -10.77 -5.34 -3.94
CA SER A 229 -11.27 -5.42 -5.32
C SER A 229 -12.56 -4.61 -5.56
N HIS A 230 -13.29 -4.24 -4.50
CA HIS A 230 -14.59 -3.57 -4.60
C HIS A 230 -14.46 -2.21 -5.30
N VAL A 231 -13.47 -1.40 -4.89
CA VAL A 231 -13.29 -0.04 -5.44
C VAL A 231 -13.01 -0.09 -6.94
N TYR A 232 -12.16 -1.00 -7.39
CA TYR A 232 -11.80 -1.13 -8.81
C TYR A 232 -12.87 -1.78 -9.68
N LYS A 233 -13.85 -2.45 -9.07
CA LYS A 233 -14.96 -3.10 -9.79
C LYS A 233 -16.21 -2.23 -9.86
N GLU A 234 -16.54 -1.53 -8.77
CA GLU A 234 -17.86 -0.93 -8.61
C GLU A 234 -17.84 0.60 -8.69
N CYS A 235 -16.71 1.27 -8.43
CA CYS A 235 -16.69 2.74 -8.29
C CYS A 235 -16.46 3.53 -9.58
N SER A 236 -16.22 2.86 -10.71
CA SER A 236 -16.09 3.55 -12.01
C SER A 236 -16.40 2.62 -13.18
N PRO A 237 -17.17 3.08 -14.18
CA PRO A 237 -17.37 2.33 -15.42
C PRO A 237 -16.14 2.33 -16.33
N ASN A 238 -15.08 3.10 -15.99
CA ASN A 238 -13.82 3.18 -16.74
C ASN A 238 -12.69 2.36 -16.09
N SER A 239 -13.01 1.43 -15.19
CA SER A 239 -12.05 0.49 -14.59
C SER A 239 -12.39 -0.95 -14.93
N LEU A 240 -11.36 -1.76 -15.09
CA LEU A 240 -11.48 -3.20 -15.31
C LEU A 240 -10.74 -3.97 -14.21
N LEU A 241 -11.46 -4.87 -13.54
CA LEU A 241 -10.89 -5.87 -12.65
C LEU A 241 -10.64 -7.17 -13.43
N VAL A 242 -9.38 -7.55 -13.59
CA VAL A 242 -8.96 -8.81 -14.21
C VAL A 242 -8.86 -9.86 -13.10
N SER A 243 -9.79 -10.83 -13.12
CA SER A 243 -9.83 -11.97 -12.18
C SER A 243 -9.50 -13.28 -12.90
N GLY A 244 -8.86 -14.23 -12.21
CA GLY A 244 -8.70 -15.60 -12.72
C GLY A 244 -7.35 -15.93 -13.38
N GLY A 245 -6.30 -15.14 -13.09
CA GLY A 245 -4.90 -15.58 -13.25
C GLY A 245 -4.35 -15.76 -14.67
N GLN A 246 -5.16 -15.68 -15.74
CA GLN A 246 -4.67 -15.80 -17.11
C GLN A 246 -4.97 -14.55 -17.93
N THR A 247 -3.96 -13.70 -18.10
CA THR A 247 -3.97 -12.62 -19.09
C THR A 247 -2.83 -12.83 -20.09
N THR A 248 -2.97 -12.32 -21.30
CA THR A 248 -1.93 -12.37 -22.33
C THR A 248 -1.42 -10.97 -22.61
N VAL A 249 -0.19 -10.86 -23.12
CA VAL A 249 0.34 -9.57 -23.59
C VAL A 249 -0.56 -8.98 -24.67
N ALA A 250 -1.12 -9.85 -25.52
CA ALA A 250 -2.02 -9.45 -26.58
C ALA A 250 -3.30 -8.76 -26.07
N ASN A 251 -3.89 -9.30 -25.00
CA ASN A 251 -5.09 -8.73 -24.40
C ASN A 251 -4.75 -7.44 -23.63
N LEU A 252 -3.65 -7.43 -22.89
CA LEU A 252 -3.30 -6.29 -22.04
C LEU A 252 -2.84 -5.07 -22.85
N PHE A 253 -2.02 -5.26 -23.88
CA PHE A 253 -1.32 -4.16 -24.56
C PHE A 253 -1.78 -3.93 -26.00
N TYR A 254 -1.58 -4.90 -26.88
CA TYR A 254 -1.92 -4.76 -28.29
C TYR A 254 -2.04 -6.14 -28.89
N ASN A 255 -2.90 -6.36 -29.88
CA ASN A 255 -3.01 -7.62 -30.60
C ASN A 255 -2.48 -7.46 -32.03
N MET A 256 -1.40 -8.18 -32.41
CA MET A 256 -0.78 -8.06 -33.73
C MET A 256 -1.70 -8.55 -34.86
N THR A 257 -2.53 -9.56 -34.59
CA THR A 257 -3.39 -10.19 -35.58
C THR A 257 -4.59 -9.29 -35.90
N SER A 258 -5.24 -8.72 -34.88
CA SER A 258 -6.38 -7.82 -35.07
C SER A 258 -6.00 -6.35 -35.24
N ARG A 259 -4.73 -5.98 -34.98
CA ARG A 259 -4.24 -4.59 -34.94
C ARG A 259 -5.04 -3.68 -34.01
N GLN A 260 -5.49 -4.23 -32.88
CA GLN A 260 -6.27 -3.51 -31.88
C GLN A 260 -5.46 -3.30 -30.61
N ILE A 261 -5.64 -2.13 -30.00
CA ILE A 261 -5.07 -1.82 -28.70
C ILE A 261 -5.79 -2.64 -27.62
N GLY A 262 -5.01 -3.14 -26.67
CA GLY A 262 -5.46 -3.93 -25.54
C GLY A 262 -6.03 -3.07 -24.42
N LEU A 263 -6.24 -3.70 -23.26
CA LEU A 263 -6.90 -3.11 -22.10
C LEU A 263 -6.29 -1.76 -21.67
N VAL A 264 -4.96 -1.61 -21.68
CA VAL A 264 -4.32 -0.37 -21.20
C VAL A 264 -4.64 0.87 -22.05
N GLY A 265 -5.04 0.70 -23.31
CA GLY A 265 -5.47 1.82 -24.16
C GLY A 265 -6.97 2.14 -24.07
N MET A 266 -7.76 1.27 -23.44
CA MET A 266 -9.22 1.40 -23.37
C MET A 266 -9.72 1.83 -21.99
N TRP A 267 -8.98 1.51 -20.93
CA TRP A 267 -9.40 1.70 -19.54
C TRP A 267 -8.56 2.76 -18.82
N ASP A 268 -9.19 3.46 -17.86
CA ASP A 268 -8.50 4.41 -16.99
C ASP A 268 -7.69 3.67 -15.90
N VAL A 269 -8.21 2.52 -15.44
CA VAL A 269 -7.58 1.65 -14.45
C VAL A 269 -7.70 0.18 -14.87
N VAL A 270 -6.58 -0.55 -14.81
CA VAL A 270 -6.55 -2.01 -14.97
C VAL A 270 -6.05 -2.60 -13.66
N ALA A 271 -6.97 -3.22 -12.91
CA ALA A 271 -6.68 -3.84 -11.62
C ALA A 271 -6.57 -5.36 -11.76
N PHE A 272 -5.51 -5.94 -11.22
CA PHE A 272 -5.27 -7.37 -11.16
C PHE A 272 -5.67 -7.88 -9.78
N ASP A 273 -6.70 -8.71 -9.72
CA ASP A 273 -7.08 -9.39 -8.48
C ASP A 273 -6.31 -10.70 -8.32
N GLU A 274 -6.09 -11.11 -7.08
CA GLU A 274 -5.37 -12.33 -6.73
C GLU A 274 -4.02 -12.45 -7.44
N VAL A 275 -3.13 -11.47 -7.24
CA VAL A 275 -1.82 -11.42 -7.92
C VAL A 275 -1.00 -12.71 -7.82
N ALA A 276 -1.15 -13.49 -6.74
CA ALA A 276 -0.52 -14.79 -6.57
C ALA A 276 -0.88 -15.82 -7.66
N GLY A 277 -2.06 -15.69 -8.26
CA GLY A 277 -2.56 -16.56 -9.32
C GLY A 277 -2.19 -16.10 -10.73
N MET A 278 -1.53 -14.94 -10.90
CA MET A 278 -1.19 -14.41 -12.21
C MET A 278 -0.16 -15.28 -12.92
N ARG A 279 -0.47 -15.66 -14.16
CA ARG A 279 0.43 -16.35 -15.09
C ARG A 279 0.41 -15.64 -16.43
N PHE A 280 1.59 -15.26 -16.92
CA PHE A 280 1.75 -14.76 -18.28
C PHE A 280 2.16 -15.91 -19.18
N LYS A 281 1.40 -16.16 -20.25
CA LYS A 281 1.78 -17.17 -21.26
C LYS A 281 3.04 -16.77 -22.04
N ASP A 282 3.27 -15.46 -22.15
CA ASP A 282 4.39 -14.89 -22.90
C ASP A 282 5.50 -14.45 -21.93
N LYS A 283 6.74 -14.91 -22.18
CA LYS A 283 7.91 -14.57 -21.35
C LYS A 283 8.22 -13.06 -21.33
N ASP A 284 7.81 -12.32 -22.35
CA ASP A 284 8.09 -10.89 -22.49
C ASP A 284 7.06 -10.00 -21.77
N GLY A 285 6.00 -10.56 -21.17
CA GLY A 285 4.90 -9.77 -20.62
C GLY A 285 5.31 -8.85 -19.48
N VAL A 286 6.14 -9.34 -18.56
CA VAL A 286 6.66 -8.54 -17.45
C VAL A 286 7.56 -7.42 -17.97
N GLN A 287 8.34 -7.65 -19.02
CA GLN A 287 9.22 -6.63 -19.61
C GLN A 287 8.42 -5.48 -20.23
N ILE A 288 7.38 -5.79 -21.00
CA ILE A 288 6.49 -4.77 -21.59
C ILE A 288 5.77 -3.97 -20.50
N MET A 289 5.37 -4.63 -19.40
CA MET A 289 4.82 -3.94 -18.25
C MET A 289 5.81 -2.99 -17.60
N LYS A 290 7.08 -3.37 -17.43
CA LYS A 290 8.11 -2.48 -16.88
C LYS A 290 8.26 -1.21 -17.71
N ASP A 291 8.30 -1.35 -19.03
CA ASP A 291 8.43 -0.22 -19.95
C ASP A 291 7.19 0.67 -19.87
N TYR A 292 6.00 0.08 -19.95
CA TYR A 292 4.73 0.81 -19.83
C TYR A 292 4.59 1.56 -18.51
N MET A 293 4.86 0.89 -17.38
CA MET A 293 4.75 1.48 -16.06
C MET A 293 5.77 2.62 -15.84
N ALA A 294 6.85 2.65 -16.63
CA ALA A 294 7.86 3.71 -16.57
C ALA A 294 7.48 4.94 -17.40
N SER A 295 7.00 4.75 -18.64
CA SER A 295 6.81 5.83 -19.61
C SER A 295 5.36 6.17 -19.93
N GLY A 296 4.42 5.27 -19.64
CA GLY A 296 3.05 5.35 -20.16
C GLY A 296 2.94 4.99 -21.63
N SER A 297 3.99 4.40 -22.20
CA SER A 297 4.00 3.93 -23.58
C SER A 297 4.64 2.55 -23.67
N PHE A 298 4.28 1.82 -24.70
CA PHE A 298 4.88 0.51 -24.98
C PHE A 298 5.12 0.37 -26.48
N SER A 299 6.17 -0.38 -26.82
CA SER A 299 6.56 -0.61 -28.21
C SER A 299 6.15 -2.02 -28.62
N ARG A 300 5.38 -2.13 -29.71
CA ARG A 300 5.08 -3.43 -30.31
C ARG A 300 5.05 -3.32 -31.83
N GLY A 301 6.00 -3.98 -32.50
CA GLY A 301 6.19 -3.79 -33.93
C GLY A 301 7.03 -2.55 -34.24
N ARG A 302 6.55 -1.67 -35.13
CA ARG A 302 7.26 -0.45 -35.54
C ARG A 302 6.79 0.84 -34.86
N ASP A 303 5.65 0.79 -34.16
CA ASP A 303 5.01 1.96 -33.56
C ASP A 303 5.09 1.93 -32.03
N SER A 304 5.29 3.10 -31.42
CA SER A 304 5.14 3.30 -29.97
C SER A 304 3.71 3.75 -29.69
N ILE A 305 3.02 3.06 -28.78
CA ILE A 305 1.63 3.34 -28.41
C ILE A 305 1.61 3.95 -27.02
N GLU A 306 1.08 5.16 -26.90
CA GLU A 306 0.84 5.82 -25.62
C GLU A 306 -0.52 5.41 -25.03
N ALA A 307 -0.55 5.21 -23.72
CA ALA A 307 -1.74 4.83 -22.97
C ALA A 307 -1.70 5.40 -21.55
N LYS A 308 -2.87 5.70 -20.98
CA LYS A 308 -2.97 6.42 -19.69
C LYS A 308 -3.36 5.53 -18.51
N ALA A 309 -3.71 4.27 -18.74
CA ALA A 309 -4.18 3.35 -17.70
C ALA A 309 -3.23 3.25 -16.50
N SER A 310 -3.82 3.25 -15.31
CA SER A 310 -3.10 2.94 -14.06
C SER A 310 -3.15 1.44 -13.80
N MET A 311 -2.03 0.83 -13.41
CA MET A 311 -2.00 -0.60 -13.04
C MET A 311 -2.08 -0.80 -11.52
N VAL A 312 -3.07 -1.56 -11.08
CA VAL A 312 -3.28 -1.85 -9.66
C VAL A 312 -3.11 -3.34 -9.41
N PHE A 313 -2.31 -3.69 -8.40
CA PHE A 313 -2.03 -5.08 -8.05
C PHE A 313 -2.61 -5.38 -6.67
N VAL A 314 -3.66 -6.21 -6.63
CA VAL A 314 -4.38 -6.56 -5.41
C VAL A 314 -4.13 -8.02 -5.05
N GLY A 315 -3.76 -8.25 -3.79
CA GLY A 315 -3.42 -9.61 -3.34
C GLY A 315 -3.69 -9.88 -1.88
N ASN A 316 -3.62 -11.15 -1.55
CA ASN A 316 -3.79 -11.63 -0.18
C ASN A 316 -2.44 -11.92 0.46
N ILE A 317 -2.37 -11.70 1.77
CA ILE A 317 -1.25 -12.13 2.59
C ILE A 317 -1.76 -13.25 3.51
N ASP A 318 -1.15 -14.43 3.40
CA ASP A 318 -1.55 -15.62 4.17
C ASP A 318 -0.80 -15.76 5.51
N HIS A 319 0.28 -15.00 5.70
CA HIS A 319 1.07 -14.96 6.94
C HIS A 319 0.91 -13.61 7.67
N SER A 320 1.28 -13.57 8.95
CA SER A 320 1.32 -12.29 9.66
C SER A 320 2.39 -11.37 9.04
N VAL A 321 2.13 -10.06 9.04
CA VAL A 321 3.07 -9.05 8.54
C VAL A 321 4.40 -9.15 9.29
N GLU A 322 4.36 -9.34 10.60
CA GLU A 322 5.56 -9.52 11.43
C GLU A 322 6.39 -10.73 11.00
N THR A 323 5.72 -11.86 10.69
CA THR A 323 6.41 -13.05 10.19
C THR A 323 7.07 -12.77 8.86
N LEU A 324 6.34 -12.20 7.89
CA LEU A 324 6.86 -11.93 6.55
C LEU A 324 8.02 -10.94 6.55
N VAL A 325 7.93 -9.89 7.37
CA VAL A 325 9.01 -8.91 7.51
C VAL A 325 10.27 -9.56 8.09
N LYS A 326 10.13 -10.58 8.96
CA LYS A 326 11.25 -11.30 9.59
C LYS A 326 11.83 -12.42 8.71
N THR A 327 11.00 -13.12 7.93
CA THR A 327 11.42 -14.32 7.19
C THR A 327 11.65 -14.08 5.70
N SER A 328 11.08 -13.03 5.12
CA SER A 328 11.12 -12.74 3.68
C SER A 328 10.85 -11.24 3.42
N HIS A 329 9.94 -10.92 2.51
CA HIS A 329 9.52 -9.57 2.13
C HIS A 329 7.99 -9.49 1.91
N LEU A 330 7.45 -8.28 1.97
CA LEU A 330 6.00 -8.03 1.84
C LEU A 330 5.46 -8.23 0.41
N LEU A 331 6.33 -8.42 -0.57
CA LEU A 331 5.99 -8.70 -1.97
C LEU A 331 6.03 -10.20 -2.31
N ALA A 332 6.31 -11.07 -1.34
CA ALA A 332 6.36 -12.52 -1.52
C ALA A 332 5.07 -13.16 -2.07
N PRO A 333 3.86 -12.58 -1.90
CA PRO A 333 2.66 -13.13 -2.54
C PRO A 333 2.62 -13.03 -4.08
N PHE A 334 3.53 -12.30 -4.71
CA PHE A 334 3.61 -12.29 -6.18
C PHE A 334 4.19 -13.62 -6.71
N PRO A 335 3.85 -14.03 -7.95
CA PRO A 335 4.44 -15.21 -8.57
C PRO A 335 5.95 -15.07 -8.69
N ASP A 336 6.71 -16.16 -8.52
CA ASP A 336 8.18 -16.15 -8.58
C ASP A 336 8.73 -15.51 -9.86
N GLU A 337 8.05 -15.72 -11.00
CA GLU A 337 8.39 -15.14 -12.31
C GLU A 337 8.30 -13.59 -12.34
N MET A 338 7.54 -13.00 -11.41
CA MET A 338 7.36 -11.55 -11.27
C MET A 338 8.14 -10.95 -10.10
N ILE A 339 8.81 -11.76 -9.27
CA ILE A 339 9.67 -11.27 -8.19
C ILE A 339 10.95 -10.71 -8.82
N ASP A 340 10.90 -9.43 -9.18
CA ASP A 340 11.98 -8.70 -9.84
C ASP A 340 12.05 -7.27 -9.32
N CYS A 341 13.24 -6.85 -8.87
CA CYS A 341 13.45 -5.50 -8.34
C CYS A 341 13.10 -4.41 -9.36
N ALA A 342 13.44 -4.61 -10.64
CA ALA A 342 13.16 -3.61 -11.68
C ALA A 342 11.66 -3.46 -11.96
N PHE A 343 10.87 -4.52 -11.80
CA PHE A 343 9.41 -4.49 -11.86
C PHE A 343 8.81 -3.76 -10.64
N PHE A 344 9.16 -4.19 -9.43
CA PHE A 344 8.59 -3.61 -8.21
C PHE A 344 8.99 -2.16 -7.97
N ASP A 345 10.16 -1.74 -8.45
CA ASP A 345 10.58 -0.34 -8.40
C ASP A 345 9.71 0.59 -9.27
N ARG A 346 8.85 0.03 -10.14
CA ARG A 346 7.82 0.79 -10.88
C ARG A 346 6.53 1.05 -10.09
N PHE A 347 6.38 0.51 -8.89
CA PHE A 347 5.24 0.83 -8.03
C PHE A 347 5.43 2.18 -7.34
N HIS A 348 4.55 3.14 -7.57
CA HIS A 348 4.60 4.45 -6.90
C HIS A 348 4.31 4.34 -5.40
N GLY A 349 3.57 3.31 -4.96
CA GLY A 349 3.33 3.05 -3.54
C GLY A 349 2.90 1.61 -3.23
N TYR A 350 3.01 1.27 -1.94
CA TYR A 350 2.47 0.06 -1.34
C TYR A 350 1.42 0.46 -0.29
N ILE A 351 0.16 0.11 -0.53
CA ILE A 351 -0.94 0.33 0.42
C ILE A 351 -0.99 -0.86 1.41
N PRO A 352 -0.86 -0.64 2.73
CA PRO A 352 -0.86 -1.71 3.72
C PRO A 352 -2.27 -2.21 3.99
N GLY A 353 -2.76 -3.16 3.19
CA GLY A 353 -4.12 -3.68 3.28
C GLY A 353 -4.45 -4.37 4.60
N TRP A 354 -3.46 -4.70 5.45
CA TRP A 354 -3.65 -5.21 6.81
C TRP A 354 -4.08 -4.15 7.83
N GLU A 355 -3.91 -2.87 7.52
CA GLU A 355 -4.36 -1.78 8.37
C GLU A 355 -5.83 -1.41 8.13
N ILE A 356 -6.44 -1.95 7.08
CA ILE A 356 -7.86 -1.81 6.77
C ILE A 356 -8.62 -2.96 7.44
N PRO A 357 -9.68 -2.68 8.23
CA PRO A 357 -10.43 -3.72 8.90
C PRO A 357 -11.08 -4.68 7.89
N LYS A 358 -11.30 -5.93 8.32
CA LYS A 358 -12.13 -6.86 7.56
C LYS A 358 -13.55 -6.32 7.49
N MET A 359 -14.10 -6.29 6.27
CA MET A 359 -15.42 -5.74 5.99
C MET A 359 -16.51 -6.49 6.75
N ARG A 360 -17.37 -5.70 7.38
CA ARG A 360 -18.54 -6.08 8.19
C ARG A 360 -19.66 -5.10 7.85
N PRO A 361 -20.94 -5.45 8.07
CA PRO A 361 -22.07 -4.57 7.77
C PRO A 361 -21.90 -3.13 8.29
N GLU A 362 -21.36 -2.97 9.51
CA GLU A 362 -21.08 -1.67 10.14
C GLU A 362 -20.08 -0.78 9.38
N PHE A 363 -19.23 -1.33 8.50
CA PHE A 363 -18.28 -0.53 7.70
C PHE A 363 -18.88 -0.01 6.39
N PHE A 364 -20.13 -0.37 6.06
CA PHE A 364 -20.79 0.10 4.86
C PHE A 364 -21.80 1.19 5.20
N THR A 365 -21.68 2.36 4.57
CA THR A 365 -22.56 3.49 4.89
C THR A 365 -23.98 3.27 4.38
N ASP A 366 -24.95 3.76 5.14
CA ASP A 366 -26.37 3.86 4.78
C ASP A 366 -26.78 5.32 4.50
N ARG A 367 -25.82 6.26 4.62
CA ARG A 367 -26.04 7.69 4.47
C ARG A 367 -25.89 8.13 3.01
N PHE A 368 -25.99 9.44 2.77
CA PHE A 368 -25.76 10.02 1.46
C PHE A 368 -24.29 9.89 1.02
N GLY A 369 -24.11 9.54 -0.25
CA GLY A 369 -22.84 9.58 -0.97
C GLY A 369 -23.06 10.17 -2.36
N LEU A 370 -22.01 10.65 -3.04
CA LEU A 370 -22.12 11.00 -4.46
C LEU A 370 -22.57 9.78 -5.28
N ILE A 371 -23.33 10.04 -6.33
CA ILE A 371 -23.66 9.02 -7.33
C ILE A 371 -22.35 8.53 -7.97
N THR A 372 -22.20 7.21 -8.08
CA THR A 372 -20.96 6.56 -8.53
C THR A 372 -20.46 7.10 -9.87
N ASP A 373 -21.37 7.32 -10.82
CA ASP A 373 -21.00 7.84 -12.15
C ASP A 373 -20.53 9.30 -12.10
N TYR A 374 -21.12 10.13 -11.22
CA TYR A 374 -20.67 11.50 -10.98
C TYR A 374 -19.27 11.52 -10.34
N LEU A 375 -19.03 10.66 -9.34
CA LEU A 375 -17.70 10.49 -8.74
C LEU A 375 -16.68 10.00 -9.78
N ALA A 376 -17.07 9.06 -10.66
CA ALA A 376 -16.18 8.52 -11.69
C ALA A 376 -15.77 9.58 -12.73
N GLU A 377 -16.71 10.39 -13.22
CA GLU A 377 -16.41 11.48 -14.15
C GLU A 377 -15.64 12.62 -13.47
N TYR A 378 -15.93 12.96 -12.20
CA TYR A 378 -15.09 13.85 -11.40
C TYR A 378 -13.63 13.36 -11.37
N MET A 379 -13.40 12.11 -10.97
CA MET A 379 -12.04 11.57 -10.88
C MET A 379 -11.35 11.55 -12.25
N ARG A 380 -12.08 11.20 -13.31
CA ARG A 380 -11.57 11.18 -14.68
C ARG A 380 -11.17 12.56 -15.18
N GLU A 381 -11.97 13.59 -14.91
CA GLU A 381 -11.63 14.97 -15.27
C GLU A 381 -10.36 15.44 -14.55
N MET A 382 -10.16 15.06 -13.28
CA MET A 382 -8.93 15.35 -12.54
C MET A 382 -7.66 14.70 -13.12
N ARG A 383 -7.79 13.69 -13.99
CA ARG A 383 -6.64 13.11 -14.71
C ARG A 383 -6.05 14.06 -15.76
N LYS A 384 -6.77 15.13 -16.14
CA LYS A 384 -6.29 16.12 -17.12
C LYS A 384 -5.37 17.16 -16.50
N THR A 385 -5.46 17.37 -15.20
CA THR A 385 -4.62 18.31 -14.44
C THR A 385 -3.49 17.56 -13.73
N THR A 386 -2.47 18.28 -13.27
CA THR A 386 -1.34 17.71 -12.51
C THR A 386 -1.03 18.62 -11.34
N PHE A 387 -0.75 18.03 -10.17
CA PHE A 387 -0.27 18.73 -8.97
C PHE A 387 1.12 18.21 -8.57
N SER A 388 1.92 17.71 -9.53
CA SER A 388 3.22 17.08 -9.27
C SER A 388 4.29 18.04 -8.73
N ASP A 389 4.11 19.34 -8.95
CA ASP A 389 4.96 20.46 -8.51
C ASP A 389 4.50 21.09 -7.18
N SER A 390 3.35 20.65 -6.63
CA SER A 390 2.80 21.16 -5.37
C SER A 390 3.78 21.12 -4.19
N ILE A 391 4.65 20.10 -4.16
CA ILE A 391 5.70 19.94 -3.14
C ILE A 391 6.67 21.11 -3.18
N ASP A 392 7.12 21.53 -4.37
CA ASP A 392 8.22 22.49 -4.55
C ASP A 392 7.90 23.88 -4.00
N LYS A 393 6.60 24.20 -3.91
CA LYS A 393 6.11 25.44 -3.32
C LYS A 393 6.47 25.57 -1.84
N PHE A 394 6.56 24.45 -1.11
CA PHE A 394 6.68 24.45 0.35
C PHE A 394 7.82 23.60 0.91
N PHE A 395 8.25 22.57 0.19
CA PHE A 395 9.21 21.57 0.65
C PHE A 395 10.21 21.19 -0.45
N LYS A 396 11.31 20.55 -0.04
CA LYS A 396 12.24 19.82 -0.90
C LYS A 396 12.32 18.36 -0.45
N LEU A 397 12.53 17.43 -1.37
CA LEU A 397 12.75 16.03 -1.03
C LEU A 397 14.21 15.81 -0.59
N GLY A 398 14.42 14.91 0.37
CA GLY A 398 15.76 14.55 0.85
C GLY A 398 16.61 13.80 -0.18
N ASN A 399 17.89 13.68 0.10
CA ASN A 399 18.90 13.21 -0.87
C ASN A 399 18.88 11.70 -1.12
N ASN A 400 18.25 10.90 -0.25
CA ASN A 400 18.16 9.44 -0.41
C ASN A 400 17.02 9.00 -1.36
N LEU A 401 16.27 9.95 -1.95
CA LEU A 401 15.26 9.62 -2.95
C LEU A 401 15.88 9.63 -4.35
N ASN A 402 15.90 8.49 -5.02
CA ASN A 402 16.32 8.44 -6.42
C ASN A 402 15.21 8.97 -7.35
N GLN A 403 15.49 9.11 -8.65
CA GLN A 403 14.52 9.68 -9.60
C GLN A 403 13.16 8.93 -9.63
N ARG A 404 13.16 7.60 -9.48
CA ARG A 404 11.93 6.80 -9.45
C ARG A 404 11.17 7.00 -8.14
N ASP A 405 11.88 7.18 -7.03
CA ASP A 405 11.29 7.53 -5.73
C ASP A 405 10.63 8.91 -5.78
N VAL A 406 11.33 9.90 -6.35
CA VAL A 406 10.80 11.24 -6.55
C VAL A 406 9.52 11.21 -7.40
N ILE A 407 9.50 10.45 -8.50
CA ILE A 407 8.30 10.27 -9.33
C ILE A 407 7.16 9.63 -8.54
N GLY A 408 7.45 8.57 -7.78
CA GLY A 408 6.48 7.90 -6.91
C GLY A 408 5.85 8.83 -5.88
N VAL A 409 6.68 9.57 -5.15
CA VAL A 409 6.23 10.51 -4.12
C VAL A 409 5.43 11.66 -4.72
N ARG A 410 5.90 12.26 -5.83
CA ARG A 410 5.18 13.35 -6.51
C ARG A 410 3.83 12.91 -7.04
N ARG A 411 3.75 11.76 -7.71
CA ARG A 411 2.48 11.24 -8.25
C ARG A 411 1.50 10.87 -7.14
N THR A 412 1.98 10.28 -6.04
CA THR A 412 1.14 9.95 -4.88
C THR A 412 0.61 11.23 -4.21
N THR A 413 1.47 12.23 -4.00
CA THR A 413 1.08 13.53 -3.43
C THR A 413 0.07 14.25 -4.32
N SER A 414 0.34 14.29 -5.63
CA SER A 414 -0.57 14.85 -6.65
C SER A 414 -1.94 14.17 -6.60
N GLY A 415 -1.97 12.84 -6.60
CA GLY A 415 -3.19 12.06 -6.53
C GLY A 415 -4.02 12.33 -5.27
N LEU A 416 -3.38 12.38 -4.10
CA LEU A 416 -4.05 12.70 -2.83
C LEU A 416 -4.60 14.13 -2.85
N LEU A 417 -3.84 15.12 -3.32
CA LEU A 417 -4.30 16.50 -3.43
C LEU A 417 -5.46 16.65 -4.43
N LYS A 418 -5.45 15.92 -5.55
CA LYS A 418 -6.56 15.92 -6.52
C LYS A 418 -7.86 15.38 -5.93
N LEU A 419 -7.77 14.44 -4.98
CA LEU A 419 -8.93 13.91 -4.27
C LEU A 419 -9.37 14.86 -3.13
N LEU A 420 -8.43 15.29 -2.30
CA LEU A 420 -8.72 15.98 -1.04
C LEU A 420 -8.83 17.49 -1.17
N VAL A 421 -8.15 18.10 -2.14
CA VAL A 421 -8.12 19.55 -2.41
C VAL A 421 -8.18 19.81 -3.92
N PRO A 422 -9.21 19.30 -4.64
CA PRO A 422 -9.26 19.27 -6.11
C PRO A 422 -9.17 20.65 -6.80
N HIS A 423 -9.57 21.70 -6.09
CA HIS A 423 -9.60 23.09 -6.56
C HIS A 423 -8.21 23.74 -6.62
N GLY A 424 -7.18 23.12 -6.05
CA GLY A 424 -5.80 23.60 -6.12
C GLY A 424 -5.40 24.67 -5.10
N ASP A 425 -6.35 25.20 -4.31
CA ASP A 425 -6.07 26.17 -3.23
C ASP A 425 -5.53 25.48 -1.96
N TYR A 426 -4.57 24.57 -2.10
CA TYR A 426 -3.98 23.83 -0.98
C TYR A 426 -3.03 24.68 -0.14
N THR A 427 -3.08 24.45 1.17
CA THR A 427 -2.17 25.06 2.15
C THR A 427 -0.88 24.25 2.30
N LYS A 428 0.11 24.82 3.00
CA LYS A 428 1.34 24.12 3.37
C LYS A 428 1.08 22.81 4.13
N GLU A 429 0.08 22.80 5.01
CA GLU A 429 -0.26 21.62 5.82
C GLU A 429 -0.97 20.53 5.00
N ASP A 430 -1.81 20.90 4.04
CA ASP A 430 -2.43 19.95 3.12
C ASP A 430 -1.36 19.20 2.30
N VAL A 431 -0.38 19.95 1.79
CA VAL A 431 0.76 19.37 1.05
C VAL A 431 1.62 18.51 1.97
N ARG A 432 1.95 18.98 3.19
CA ARG A 432 2.74 18.23 4.18
C ARG A 432 2.11 16.88 4.51
N THR A 433 0.79 16.87 4.74
CA THR A 433 0.05 15.66 5.11
C THR A 433 0.07 14.64 3.97
N CYS A 434 -0.25 15.08 2.75
CA CYS A 434 -0.21 14.23 1.55
C CYS A 434 1.22 13.72 1.26
N LEU A 435 2.22 14.60 1.38
CA LEU A 435 3.64 14.27 1.17
C LEU A 435 4.13 13.22 2.17
N THR A 436 3.79 13.36 3.45
CA THR A 436 4.19 12.42 4.50
C THR A 436 3.62 11.03 4.22
N TYR A 437 2.34 10.93 3.85
CA TYR A 437 1.75 9.65 3.46
C TYR A 437 2.41 9.08 2.19
N ALA A 438 2.68 9.92 1.20
CA ALA A 438 3.34 9.53 -0.05
C ALA A 438 4.74 8.94 0.17
N LEU A 439 5.54 9.59 1.02
CA LEU A 439 6.85 9.10 1.43
C LEU A 439 6.74 7.75 2.16
N GLU A 440 5.78 7.59 3.06
CA GLU A 440 5.58 6.33 3.78
C GLU A 440 5.28 5.16 2.83
N VAL A 441 4.31 5.31 1.93
CA VAL A 441 3.91 4.22 1.02
C VAL A 441 4.98 3.90 -0.03
N ARG A 442 5.76 4.90 -0.48
CA ARG A 442 6.89 4.65 -1.40
C ARG A 442 8.08 4.06 -0.66
N ARG A 443 8.39 4.50 0.56
CA ARG A 443 9.44 3.90 1.40
C ARG A 443 9.14 2.43 1.63
N ARG A 444 7.88 2.05 1.88
CA ARG A 444 7.49 0.64 2.04
C ARG A 444 7.86 -0.24 0.84
N VAL A 445 7.77 0.28 -0.39
CA VAL A 445 8.27 -0.39 -1.61
C VAL A 445 9.79 -0.54 -1.53
N LYS A 446 10.52 0.55 -1.23
CA LYS A 446 11.98 0.53 -1.15
C LYS A 446 12.54 -0.38 -0.08
N GLU A 447 11.91 -0.46 1.08
CA GLU A 447 12.29 -1.43 2.13
C GLU A 447 12.22 -2.88 1.62
N GLN A 448 11.26 -3.20 0.74
CA GLN A 448 11.19 -4.54 0.16
C GLN A 448 12.26 -4.73 -0.92
N LEU A 449 12.52 -3.72 -1.74
CA LEU A 449 13.61 -3.76 -2.72
C LEU A 449 14.98 -3.92 -2.05
N LYS A 450 15.21 -3.28 -0.90
CA LYS A 450 16.41 -3.48 -0.07
C LYS A 450 16.56 -4.93 0.39
N LYS A 451 15.45 -5.59 0.75
CA LYS A 451 15.47 -7.01 1.14
C LYS A 451 15.75 -7.96 -0.03
N ILE A 452 15.24 -7.64 -1.22
CA ILE A 452 15.35 -8.50 -2.41
C ILE A 452 16.68 -8.26 -3.15
N GLY A 453 17.02 -6.99 -3.43
CA GLY A 453 18.19 -6.56 -4.20
C GLY A 453 19.40 -6.16 -3.36
N GLY A 454 19.30 -6.14 -2.03
CA GLY A 454 20.43 -5.87 -1.13
C GLY A 454 20.97 -4.44 -1.25
N MET A 455 22.30 -4.33 -1.42
CA MET A 455 23.03 -3.05 -1.40
C MET A 455 22.65 -2.09 -2.54
N GLU A 456 21.99 -2.54 -3.60
CA GLU A 456 21.50 -1.66 -4.68
C GLU A 456 20.43 -0.66 -4.17
N PHE A 457 19.72 -0.99 -3.10
CA PHE A 457 18.57 -0.23 -2.59
C PHE A 457 18.77 0.22 -1.14
N PHE A 458 20.00 0.52 -0.72
CA PHE A 458 20.31 0.90 0.68
C PHE A 458 19.74 2.26 1.10
N ASP A 459 19.55 3.17 0.14
CA ASP A 459 18.98 4.52 0.33
C ASP A 459 17.48 4.47 0.63
N VAL A 460 17.13 4.18 1.88
CA VAL A 460 15.74 4.06 2.34
C VAL A 460 15.32 5.14 3.34
N ASN A 461 16.25 6.01 3.73
CA ASN A 461 16.02 7.10 4.69
C ASN A 461 15.28 8.27 4.01
N PHE A 462 14.00 8.07 3.75
CA PHE A 462 13.18 9.07 3.09
C PHE A 462 12.89 10.26 4.02
N SER A 463 13.12 11.46 3.50
CA SER A 463 12.90 12.71 4.21
C SER A 463 12.40 13.82 3.30
N TYR A 464 11.93 14.91 3.90
CA TYR A 464 11.66 16.17 3.23
C TYR A 464 12.14 17.35 4.09
N ILE A 465 12.47 18.47 3.45
CA ILE A 465 13.00 19.67 4.06
C ILE A 465 11.98 20.79 3.88
N ASP A 466 11.66 21.51 4.95
CA ASP A 466 10.79 22.68 4.90
C ASP A 466 11.53 23.89 4.31
N ASN A 467 10.95 24.52 3.27
CA ASN A 467 11.61 25.63 2.57
C ASN A 467 11.72 26.91 3.41
N GLU A 468 10.90 27.05 4.46
CA GLU A 468 10.90 28.23 5.33
C GLU A 468 11.82 28.03 6.55
N THR A 469 11.74 26.86 7.20
CA THR A 469 12.53 26.59 8.43
C THR A 469 13.87 25.91 8.15
N PHE A 470 14.06 25.33 6.96
CA PHE A 470 15.20 24.48 6.59
C PHE A 470 15.36 23.22 7.45
N GLU A 471 14.33 22.86 8.22
CA GLU A 471 14.32 21.64 9.04
C GLU A 471 14.02 20.41 8.17
N GLU A 472 14.77 19.33 8.39
CA GLU A 472 14.60 18.05 7.69
C GLU A 472 13.80 17.06 8.53
N PHE A 473 12.75 16.50 7.94
CA PHE A 473 11.81 15.57 8.57
C PHE A 473 11.92 14.19 7.91
N PHE A 474 12.26 13.18 8.70
CA PHE A 474 12.36 11.78 8.23
C PHE A 474 11.03 11.04 8.40
N VAL A 475 10.62 10.29 7.37
CA VAL A 475 9.37 9.53 7.34
C VAL A 475 9.67 8.04 7.41
N ASN A 476 9.28 7.39 8.52
CA ASN A 476 9.47 5.97 8.75
C ASN A 476 8.23 5.14 8.39
N VAL A 477 8.40 3.83 8.23
CA VAL A 477 7.28 2.88 8.07
C VAL A 477 7.05 2.10 9.38
N PRO A 478 5.80 1.87 9.83
CA PRO A 478 5.54 1.14 11.08
C PRO A 478 6.10 -0.27 11.10
N GLU A 479 6.20 -0.92 9.94
CA GLU A 479 6.68 -2.29 9.80
C GLU A 479 8.21 -2.42 9.97
N GLN A 480 8.93 -1.29 10.00
CA GLN A 480 10.34 -1.27 10.44
C GLN A 480 10.49 -1.40 11.95
N GLY A 481 9.39 -1.39 12.70
CA GLY A 481 9.40 -1.33 14.15
C GLY A 481 8.79 -2.56 14.81
N GLY A 482 9.59 -3.60 14.97
CA GLY A 482 9.56 -4.35 16.22
C GLY A 482 10.45 -3.67 17.26
N SER A 483 10.23 -2.36 17.54
CA SER A 483 11.07 -1.46 18.36
C SER A 483 12.53 -1.37 17.88
N ASN A 484 13.25 -0.31 18.24
CA ASN A 484 14.72 -0.36 18.20
C ASN A 484 15.15 -1.69 18.84
N LEU A 485 16.05 -2.45 18.20
CA LEU A 485 16.56 -3.72 18.75
C LEU A 485 17.06 -3.54 20.19
N ILE A 486 17.54 -2.33 20.48
CA ILE A 486 17.86 -1.82 21.81
C ILE A 486 16.74 -0.86 22.23
N PRO A 487 15.83 -1.27 23.14
CA PRO A 487 14.71 -0.44 23.53
C PRO A 487 15.16 0.83 24.27
N LYS A 488 14.37 1.91 24.15
CA LYS A 488 14.50 3.09 25.00
C LYS A 488 14.09 2.73 26.44
N GLY A 489 14.72 3.35 27.44
CA GLY A 489 14.55 3.07 28.86
C GLY A 489 15.69 2.24 29.45
N ILE A 490 15.80 2.29 30.78
CA ILE A 490 16.78 1.51 31.54
C ILE A 490 16.41 0.02 31.44
N SER A 491 17.36 -0.82 31.03
CA SER A 491 17.17 -2.27 30.96
C SER A 491 17.10 -2.90 32.35
N LYS A 492 16.68 -4.16 32.45
CA LYS A 492 16.80 -4.91 33.71
C LYS A 492 18.27 -5.21 34.00
N SER A 493 18.63 -5.33 35.28
CA SER A 493 19.94 -5.84 35.69
C SER A 493 20.23 -7.20 35.04
N GLY A 494 21.45 -7.40 34.55
CA GLY A 494 21.84 -8.59 33.81
C GLY A 494 21.46 -8.58 32.33
N VAL A 495 20.98 -7.45 31.78
CA VAL A 495 20.71 -7.33 30.33
C VAL A 495 21.76 -6.43 29.68
N VAL A 496 22.51 -6.99 28.72
CA VAL A 496 23.60 -6.29 28.02
C VAL A 496 23.46 -6.47 26.51
N HIS A 497 23.63 -5.39 25.76
CA HIS A 497 23.66 -5.41 24.30
C HIS A 497 25.10 -5.25 23.78
N PHE A 498 25.43 -5.96 22.71
CA PHE A 498 26.73 -5.85 22.07
C PHE A 498 26.64 -6.09 20.57
N VAL A 499 27.63 -5.62 19.82
CA VAL A 499 27.74 -5.83 18.37
C VAL A 499 28.99 -6.64 18.08
N SER A 500 28.87 -7.62 17.20
CA SER A 500 29.97 -8.50 16.80
C SER A 500 29.68 -9.18 15.47
N SER A 501 30.70 -9.77 14.84
CA SER A 501 30.49 -10.67 13.69
C SER A 501 29.92 -11.99 14.18
N GLY A 502 28.83 -12.42 13.54
CA GLY A 502 28.27 -13.74 13.73
C GLY A 502 28.97 -14.81 12.88
N ALA A 503 28.65 -16.08 13.13
CA ALA A 503 29.18 -17.22 12.37
C ALA A 503 28.94 -17.15 10.86
N THR A 504 28.00 -16.32 10.38
CA THR A 504 27.75 -16.08 8.95
C THR A 504 28.68 -15.03 8.32
N GLY A 505 29.58 -14.42 9.11
CA GLY A 505 30.46 -13.33 8.68
C GLY A 505 29.80 -11.95 8.62
N LYS A 506 28.50 -11.85 8.93
CA LYS A 506 27.77 -10.58 9.02
C LYS A 506 27.84 -10.03 10.44
N LEU A 507 27.97 -8.70 10.55
CA LEU A 507 27.78 -8.01 11.83
C LEU A 507 26.32 -8.15 12.28
N GLY A 508 26.14 -8.39 13.57
CA GLY A 508 24.83 -8.53 14.20
C GLY A 508 24.78 -7.85 15.56
N VAL A 509 23.57 -7.51 16.00
CA VAL A 509 23.29 -7.07 17.37
C VAL A 509 22.82 -8.24 18.20
N TYR A 510 23.43 -8.38 19.37
CA TYR A 510 23.20 -9.47 20.29
C TYR A 510 22.78 -8.94 21.66
N ARG A 511 21.99 -9.74 22.36
CA ARG A 511 21.58 -9.48 23.75
C ARG A 511 21.95 -10.65 24.64
N LEU A 512 22.59 -10.34 25.76
CA LEU A 512 22.81 -11.27 26.85
C LEU A 512 21.81 -10.98 27.96
N GLU A 513 21.23 -12.05 28.50
CA GLU A 513 20.32 -11.99 29.64
C GLU A 513 20.83 -12.94 30.74
N SER A 514 21.26 -12.38 31.86
CA SER A 514 21.68 -13.11 33.04
C SER A 514 20.58 -13.15 34.08
N GLN A 515 20.32 -14.35 34.62
CA GLN A 515 19.47 -14.59 35.78
C GLN A 515 20.31 -15.17 36.92
N MET A 516 19.96 -14.79 38.14
CA MET A 516 20.65 -15.20 39.36
C MET A 516 19.64 -15.84 40.33
N THR A 517 19.92 -17.05 40.80
CA THR A 517 19.14 -17.76 41.81
C THR A 517 20.02 -18.14 43.00
N ALA A 518 19.44 -18.44 44.16
CA ALA A 518 20.22 -18.96 45.28
C ALA A 518 20.81 -20.35 44.94
N GLY A 519 22.08 -20.59 45.26
CA GLY A 519 22.71 -21.90 45.09
C GLY A 519 24.22 -21.86 45.25
N ASN A 520 24.97 -22.73 44.56
CA ASN A 520 26.36 -23.05 44.94
C ASN A 520 27.43 -22.55 43.94
N GLY A 521 27.25 -21.39 43.30
CA GLY A 521 28.26 -20.82 42.39
C GLY A 521 28.30 -21.44 40.99
N LYS A 522 27.28 -22.21 40.60
CA LYS A 522 27.19 -22.87 39.29
C LYS A 522 26.90 -21.85 38.19
N HIS A 523 27.48 -22.07 37.00
CA HIS A 523 27.15 -21.31 35.80
C HIS A 523 26.63 -22.21 34.69
N SER A 524 25.60 -21.72 34.02
CA SER A 524 24.95 -22.39 32.90
C SER A 524 24.67 -21.38 31.78
N THR A 525 24.79 -21.84 30.54
CA THR A 525 24.61 -21.01 29.35
C THR A 525 23.58 -21.64 28.41
N SER A 526 22.69 -20.85 27.82
CA SER A 526 21.73 -21.27 26.79
C SER A 526 21.67 -20.26 25.65
N GLY A 527 21.03 -20.63 24.53
CA GLY A 527 20.90 -19.76 23.34
C GLY A 527 22.00 -19.90 22.29
N PHE A 528 23.08 -20.65 22.58
CA PHE A 528 24.21 -20.85 21.65
C PHE A 528 24.12 -22.08 20.74
N GLY A 529 23.06 -22.90 20.84
CA GLY A 529 22.93 -24.13 20.05
C GLY A 529 24.08 -25.14 20.24
N ALA A 530 24.60 -25.70 19.15
CA ALA A 530 25.72 -26.67 19.15
C ALA A 530 27.13 -26.03 19.12
N ASP A 531 27.21 -24.69 19.08
CA ASP A 531 28.48 -23.97 18.92
C ASP A 531 29.25 -23.93 20.24
N THR A 532 30.31 -24.74 20.31
CA THR A 532 31.18 -24.82 21.49
C THR A 532 32.09 -23.61 21.63
N SER A 533 32.48 -22.97 20.53
CA SER A 533 33.39 -21.81 20.56
C SER A 533 32.70 -20.57 21.12
N ALA A 534 31.43 -20.35 20.76
CA ALA A 534 30.63 -19.26 21.33
C ALA A 534 30.33 -19.48 22.83
N LYS A 535 30.06 -20.73 23.24
CA LYS A 535 29.89 -21.09 24.67
C LYS A 535 31.16 -20.83 25.49
N GLU A 536 32.33 -21.11 24.91
CA GLU A 536 33.61 -20.87 25.57
C GLU A 536 33.84 -19.37 25.85
N GLN A 537 33.41 -18.47 24.95
CA GLN A 537 33.51 -17.03 25.20
C GLN A 537 32.69 -16.58 26.41
N ALA A 538 31.46 -17.09 26.55
CA ALA A 538 30.64 -16.83 27.74
C ALA A 538 31.28 -17.40 29.01
N ARG A 539 31.91 -18.58 28.91
CA ARG A 539 32.65 -19.19 30.02
C ARG A 539 33.87 -18.37 30.44
N VAL A 540 34.66 -17.86 29.49
CA VAL A 540 35.79 -16.97 29.75
C VAL A 540 35.34 -15.73 30.52
N GLY A 541 34.22 -15.13 30.12
CA GLY A 541 33.61 -14.01 30.84
C GLY A 541 33.29 -14.33 32.31
N PHE A 542 32.69 -15.50 32.55
CA PHE A 542 32.30 -15.94 33.89
C PHE A 542 33.50 -16.35 34.77
N GLU A 543 34.51 -17.01 34.21
CA GLU A 543 35.71 -17.38 34.96
C GLU A 543 36.55 -16.15 35.33
N TYR A 544 36.62 -15.14 34.45
CA TYR A 544 37.24 -13.86 34.78
C TYR A 544 36.47 -13.14 35.90
N PHE A 545 35.14 -13.15 35.84
CA PHE A 545 34.26 -12.62 36.90
C PHE A 545 34.55 -13.25 38.26
N LYS A 546 34.65 -14.59 38.34
CA LYS A 546 35.02 -15.30 39.58
C LYS A 546 36.37 -14.87 40.13
N GLY A 547 37.40 -14.85 39.28
CA GLY A 547 38.78 -14.55 39.70
C GLY A 547 38.99 -13.09 40.12
N ASN A 548 38.18 -12.17 39.63
CA ASN A 548 38.34 -10.73 39.84
C ASN A 548 37.20 -10.09 40.65
N LEU A 549 36.29 -10.89 41.23
CA LEU A 549 35.11 -10.38 41.92
C LEU A 549 35.46 -9.37 43.04
N ASN A 550 36.51 -9.64 43.82
CA ASN A 550 36.94 -8.76 44.91
C ASN A 550 37.37 -7.36 44.45
N ARG A 551 37.74 -7.20 43.16
CA ARG A 551 38.10 -5.91 42.55
C ARG A 551 36.87 -5.12 42.09
N ILE A 552 35.72 -5.77 41.99
CA ILE A 552 34.47 -5.22 41.46
C ILE A 552 33.44 -5.03 42.59
N ALA A 553 33.34 -5.99 43.51
CA ALA A 553 32.34 -6.04 44.58
C ALA A 553 32.91 -6.70 45.85
N ALA A 554 33.61 -5.93 46.68
CA ALA A 554 34.37 -6.43 47.84
C ALA A 554 33.54 -7.21 48.88
N THR A 555 32.22 -6.99 48.94
CA THR A 555 31.31 -7.62 49.92
C THR A 555 30.44 -8.74 49.36
N SER A 556 30.45 -8.97 48.04
CA SER A 556 29.55 -9.94 47.39
C SER A 556 30.23 -11.29 47.18
N ARG A 557 29.49 -12.39 47.38
CA ARG A 557 29.98 -13.76 47.17
C ARG A 557 29.26 -14.40 46.00
N PHE A 558 29.99 -14.75 44.93
CA PHE A 558 29.39 -15.49 43.82
C PHE A 558 29.00 -16.93 44.21
N SER A 559 29.64 -17.49 45.24
CA SER A 559 29.42 -18.87 45.69
C SER A 559 28.01 -19.14 46.19
N ASP A 560 27.28 -18.09 46.57
CA ASP A 560 25.96 -18.17 47.18
C ASP A 560 24.83 -18.14 46.13
N HIS A 561 25.23 -18.04 44.85
CA HIS A 561 24.33 -17.84 43.72
C HIS A 561 24.64 -18.77 42.54
N GLU A 562 23.62 -19.20 41.82
CA GLU A 562 23.75 -19.81 40.51
C GLU A 562 23.43 -18.79 39.42
N PHE A 563 24.24 -18.78 38.37
CA PHE A 563 24.14 -17.87 37.24
C PHE A 563 23.68 -18.64 36.01
N HIS A 564 22.63 -18.14 35.36
CA HIS A 564 22.19 -18.62 34.07
C HIS A 564 22.25 -17.48 33.06
N LEU A 565 23.08 -17.64 32.02
CA LEU A 565 23.26 -16.66 30.95
C LEU A 565 22.60 -17.18 29.67
N HIS A 566 21.65 -16.41 29.16
CA HIS A 566 20.96 -16.68 27.90
C HIS A 566 21.44 -15.73 26.81
N PHE A 567 21.80 -16.29 25.66
CA PHE A 567 22.22 -15.55 24.48
C PHE A 567 21.09 -15.41 23.47
N VAL A 568 20.88 -14.19 22.97
CA VAL A 568 19.85 -13.88 21.98
C VAL A 568 20.50 -13.15 20.79
N ASP A 569 20.32 -13.71 19.60
CA ASP A 569 20.64 -13.06 18.33
C ASP A 569 19.42 -12.25 17.86
N LEU A 570 19.57 -10.93 17.75
CA LEU A 570 18.45 -10.04 17.39
C LEU A 570 18.30 -9.86 15.87
N GLN A 571 19.27 -10.31 15.07
CA GLN A 571 19.31 -10.08 13.62
C GLN A 571 19.53 -11.37 12.80
N SER A 572 19.60 -12.53 13.45
CA SER A 572 19.88 -13.83 12.83
C SER A 572 21.22 -13.89 12.08
N SER A 573 22.23 -13.18 12.60
CA SER A 573 23.61 -13.15 12.05
C SER A 573 24.41 -14.41 12.42
N GLY A 574 23.88 -15.27 13.29
CA GLY A 574 24.54 -16.45 13.83
C GLY A 574 25.30 -16.13 15.13
N ASN A 575 25.75 -17.17 15.85
CA ASN A 575 26.43 -16.99 17.14
C ASN A 575 27.69 -16.12 17.03
N SER A 576 27.90 -15.27 18.04
CA SER A 576 29.11 -14.45 18.14
C SER A 576 30.23 -15.18 18.87
N HIS A 577 31.47 -15.00 18.39
CA HIS A 577 32.70 -15.48 19.01
C HIS A 577 33.44 -14.39 19.80
N SER A 578 32.76 -13.33 20.23
CA SER A 578 33.37 -12.21 20.97
C SER A 578 32.53 -11.72 22.15
N SER A 579 31.74 -12.61 22.77
CA SER A 579 30.81 -12.28 23.86
C SER A 579 31.45 -12.21 25.26
N SER A 580 32.77 -12.42 25.39
CA SER A 580 33.42 -12.59 26.70
C SER A 580 33.32 -11.38 27.62
N LEU A 581 33.59 -10.17 27.11
CA LEU A 581 33.48 -8.94 27.88
C LEU A 581 32.02 -8.63 28.27
N SER A 582 31.10 -8.73 27.32
CA SER A 582 29.67 -8.52 27.55
C SER A 582 29.11 -9.50 28.60
N SER A 583 29.63 -10.75 28.62
CA SER A 583 29.27 -11.76 29.62
C SER A 583 29.74 -11.37 31.02
N LEU A 584 30.95 -10.82 31.17
CA LEU A 584 31.45 -10.25 32.43
C LEU A 584 30.54 -9.11 32.92
N VAL A 585 30.23 -8.14 32.05
CA VAL A 585 29.36 -7.01 32.40
C VAL A 585 27.97 -7.50 32.84
N SER A 586 27.41 -8.49 32.13
CA SER A 586 26.11 -9.09 32.44
C SER A 586 26.09 -9.75 33.83
N CYS A 587 27.14 -10.51 34.17
CA CYS A 587 27.26 -11.16 35.49
C CYS A 587 27.42 -10.15 36.63
N CYS A 588 28.23 -9.10 36.43
CA CYS A 588 28.38 -8.02 37.40
C CYS A 588 27.09 -7.22 37.59
N SER A 589 26.38 -6.94 36.49
CA SER A 589 25.11 -6.21 36.50
C SER A 589 24.04 -6.92 37.32
N ILE A 590 23.86 -8.24 37.14
CA ILE A 590 22.88 -9.00 37.92
C ILE A 590 23.29 -9.16 39.39
N LEU A 591 24.58 -9.43 39.68
CA LEU A 591 25.06 -9.61 41.05
C LEU A 591 24.91 -8.32 41.87
N LEU A 592 25.21 -7.17 41.27
CA LEU A 592 25.09 -5.86 41.93
C LEU A 592 23.66 -5.32 41.92
N ASN A 593 22.72 -6.01 41.26
CA ASN A 593 21.37 -5.52 40.98
C ASN A 593 21.38 -4.09 40.39
N LYS A 594 22.36 -3.81 39.53
CA LYS A 594 22.55 -2.52 38.87
C LYS A 594 22.42 -2.70 37.36
N PRO A 595 21.46 -2.05 36.70
CA PRO A 595 21.34 -2.13 35.25
C PRO A 595 22.49 -1.42 34.55
N VAL A 596 22.81 -1.86 33.34
CA VAL A 596 23.72 -1.13 32.44
C VAL A 596 23.05 0.19 32.03
N GLN A 597 23.87 1.19 31.71
CA GLN A 597 23.38 2.48 31.22
C GLN A 597 22.38 2.31 30.05
N GLU A 598 21.36 3.16 30.04
CA GLU A 598 20.32 3.18 29.01
C GLU A 598 20.91 3.27 27.59
N GLN A 599 20.39 2.44 26.69
CA GLN A 599 20.76 2.37 25.28
C GLN A 599 22.27 2.23 25.01
N MET A 600 23.00 1.57 25.93
CA MET A 600 24.42 1.29 25.80
C MET A 600 24.69 -0.02 25.05
N VAL A 601 25.68 0.03 24.16
CA VAL A 601 26.30 -1.12 23.50
C VAL A 601 27.73 -1.29 23.99
N VAL A 602 28.08 -2.51 24.41
CA VAL A 602 29.44 -2.89 24.78
C VAL A 602 30.17 -3.41 23.55
N LEU A 603 31.29 -2.81 23.18
CA LEU A 603 32.13 -3.28 22.08
C LEU A 603 33.46 -3.84 22.61
N GLY A 604 34.01 -4.80 21.87
CA GLY A 604 35.28 -5.46 22.21
C GLY A 604 35.09 -6.80 22.90
N SER A 605 36.19 -7.53 23.04
CA SER A 605 36.23 -8.82 23.75
C SER A 605 37.45 -8.87 24.65
N MET A 606 37.52 -9.91 25.48
CA MET A 606 38.67 -10.14 26.37
C MET A 606 39.10 -11.60 26.38
N THR A 607 40.36 -11.82 26.77
CA THR A 607 40.91 -13.14 27.07
C THR A 607 40.75 -13.49 28.56
N LEU A 608 40.96 -14.76 28.92
CA LEU A 608 40.91 -15.21 30.33
C LEU A 608 41.93 -14.48 31.22
N GLY A 609 43.06 -14.03 30.67
CA GLY A 609 44.06 -13.23 31.39
C GLY A 609 43.70 -11.76 31.57
N GLY A 610 42.57 -11.31 31.03
CA GLY A 610 42.12 -9.91 31.11
C GLY A 610 42.70 -8.98 30.04
N VAL A 611 43.32 -9.52 29.00
CA VAL A 611 43.76 -8.71 27.85
C VAL A 611 42.54 -8.35 27.01
N VAL A 612 42.36 -7.06 26.71
CA VAL A 612 41.27 -6.52 25.90
C VAL A 612 41.66 -6.55 24.43
N ASN A 613 40.80 -7.13 23.60
CA ASN A 613 40.98 -7.17 22.15
C ASN A 613 40.28 -5.97 21.48
N PRO A 614 40.86 -5.40 20.40
CA PRO A 614 40.21 -4.34 19.63
C PRO A 614 38.94 -4.84 18.93
N VAL A 615 38.03 -3.92 18.66
CA VAL A 615 36.81 -4.12 17.89
C VAL A 615 37.16 -4.42 16.43
N GLN A 616 36.58 -5.47 15.86
CA GLN A 616 36.69 -5.74 14.43
C GLN A 616 35.72 -4.83 13.67
N ASP A 617 36.24 -4.10 12.67
CA ASP A 617 35.47 -3.17 11.84
C ASP A 617 34.63 -2.17 12.68
N LEU A 618 35.35 -1.21 13.29
CA LEU A 618 34.76 -0.23 14.20
C LEU A 618 33.68 0.63 13.54
N ALA A 619 33.93 1.08 12.30
CA ALA A 619 33.00 1.91 11.55
C ALA A 619 31.65 1.20 11.33
N SER A 620 31.68 -0.02 10.81
CA SER A 620 30.46 -0.80 10.59
C SER A 620 29.79 -1.19 11.90
N SER A 621 30.56 -1.53 12.95
CA SER A 621 30.02 -1.89 14.26
C SER A 621 29.27 -0.73 14.92
N MET A 622 29.79 0.49 14.83
CA MET A 622 29.12 1.70 15.34
C MET A 622 27.88 2.04 14.49
N GLN A 623 27.93 1.84 13.18
CA GLN A 623 26.77 2.04 12.31
C GLN A 623 25.63 1.07 12.65
N VAL A 624 25.93 -0.23 12.81
CA VAL A 624 24.95 -1.24 13.20
C VAL A 624 24.36 -0.95 14.58
N ALA A 625 25.18 -0.48 15.53
CA ALA A 625 24.69 -0.06 16.85
C ALA A 625 23.72 1.14 16.76
N LEU A 626 23.99 2.10 15.87
CA LEU A 626 23.15 3.28 15.69
C LEU A 626 21.78 2.88 15.14
N GLU A 627 21.76 2.03 14.13
CA GLU A 627 20.54 1.50 13.50
C GLU A 627 19.72 0.64 14.46
N ALA A 628 20.38 -0.07 15.38
CA ALA A 628 19.74 -0.82 16.46
C ALA A 628 19.17 0.07 17.58
N GLY A 629 19.43 1.38 17.54
CA GLY A 629 18.91 2.37 18.49
C GLY A 629 19.79 2.61 19.72
N ALA A 630 21.10 2.32 19.65
CA ALA A 630 22.05 2.69 20.69
C ALA A 630 22.32 4.21 20.67
N THR A 631 22.52 4.79 21.85
CA THR A 631 22.95 6.19 22.03
C THR A 631 24.28 6.29 22.79
N LYS A 632 24.71 5.20 23.42
CA LYS A 632 25.99 5.11 24.15
C LYS A 632 26.81 3.93 23.68
N ILE A 633 28.12 4.13 23.57
CA ILE A 633 29.07 3.09 23.17
C ILE A 633 30.16 2.98 24.23
N LEU A 634 30.39 1.76 24.71
CA LEU A 634 31.56 1.44 25.53
C LEU A 634 32.63 0.83 24.63
N LEU A 635 33.77 1.52 24.52
CA LEU A 635 34.81 1.25 23.51
C LEU A 635 36.18 0.98 24.16
N PRO A 636 36.93 -0.05 23.75
CA PRO A 636 38.27 -0.30 24.27
C PRO A 636 39.24 0.78 23.79
N MET A 637 40.17 1.20 24.66
CA MET A 637 41.29 2.06 24.26
C MET A 637 42.15 1.44 23.14
N ALA A 638 42.19 0.11 23.05
CA ALA A 638 42.86 -0.61 21.96
C ALA A 638 42.29 -0.30 20.56
N SER A 639 41.05 0.20 20.47
CA SER A 639 40.41 0.62 19.20
C SER A 639 40.50 2.13 18.92
N ALA A 640 41.26 2.88 19.73
CA ALA A 640 41.39 4.32 19.54
C ALA A 640 42.04 4.69 18.18
N THR A 641 42.90 3.83 17.65
CA THR A 641 43.54 4.01 16.33
C THR A 641 42.56 3.91 15.17
N ASP A 642 41.43 3.24 15.37
CA ASP A 642 40.43 3.00 14.31
C ASP A 642 39.33 4.07 14.30
N ILE A 643 39.29 4.98 15.28
CA ILE A 643 38.30 6.07 15.34
C ILE A 643 38.24 6.90 14.05
N PRO A 644 39.38 7.28 13.41
CA PRO A 644 39.35 8.03 12.16
C PRO A 644 38.65 7.31 10.99
N THR A 645 38.43 5.99 11.09
CA THR A 645 37.67 5.22 10.09
C THR A 645 36.16 5.43 10.19
N VAL A 646 35.67 5.92 11.33
CA VAL A 646 34.25 6.14 11.60
C VAL A 646 33.82 7.49 11.02
N PRO A 647 32.75 7.57 10.21
CA PRO A 647 32.22 8.85 9.75
C PRO A 647 31.87 9.78 10.92
N ALA A 648 32.22 11.07 10.80
CA ALA A 648 32.00 12.06 11.85
C ALA A 648 30.51 12.18 12.24
N GLU A 649 29.61 12.04 11.27
CA GLU A 649 28.15 12.05 11.50
C GLU A 649 27.67 10.88 12.35
N THR A 650 28.30 9.71 12.24
CA THR A 650 27.98 8.53 13.06
C THR A 650 28.59 8.68 14.45
N PHE A 651 29.85 9.11 14.54
CA PHE A 651 30.56 9.25 15.81
C PHE A 651 29.90 10.28 16.74
N THR A 652 29.45 11.42 16.19
CA THR A 652 28.81 12.50 16.96
C THR A 652 27.44 12.15 17.54
N LYS A 653 26.78 11.09 17.03
CA LYS A 653 25.49 10.61 17.56
C LYS A 653 25.64 9.75 18.82
N PHE A 654 26.86 9.39 19.21
CA PHE A 654 27.13 8.56 20.37
C PHE A 654 27.78 9.32 21.52
N GLN A 655 27.36 9.00 22.74
CA GLN A 655 28.19 9.23 23.92
C GLN A 655 29.16 8.06 24.08
N VAL A 656 30.44 8.28 23.78
CA VAL A 656 31.47 7.23 23.83
C VAL A 656 32.18 7.24 25.19
N SER A 657 32.23 6.07 25.84
CA SER A 657 33.02 5.82 27.05
C SER A 657 34.17 4.88 26.73
N PHE A 658 35.41 5.29 27.01
CA PHE A 658 36.60 4.47 26.75
C PHE A 658 36.95 3.65 27.97
N TYR A 659 37.41 2.40 27.81
CA TYR A 659 37.94 1.59 28.92
C TYR A 659 39.32 1.01 28.62
N SER A 660 40.15 0.88 29.65
CA SER A 660 41.52 0.34 29.55
C SER A 660 41.62 -1.16 29.83
N ASP A 661 40.77 -1.67 30.74
CA ASP A 661 40.77 -3.06 31.18
C ASP A 661 39.34 -3.55 31.48
N PRO A 662 39.11 -4.87 31.63
CA PRO A 662 37.77 -5.41 31.81
C PRO A 662 37.06 -4.96 33.08
N VAL A 663 37.79 -4.62 34.15
CA VAL A 663 37.20 -4.13 35.41
C VAL A 663 36.71 -2.70 35.23
N ASP A 664 37.52 -1.85 34.60
CA ASP A 664 37.14 -0.49 34.21
C ASP A 664 35.91 -0.48 33.27
N ALA A 665 35.82 -1.45 32.35
CA ALA A 665 34.65 -1.63 31.49
C ALA A 665 33.35 -1.84 32.29
N VAL A 666 33.40 -2.65 33.36
CA VAL A 666 32.24 -2.90 34.23
C VAL A 666 31.80 -1.64 34.95
N TYR A 667 32.73 -0.89 35.56
CA TYR A 667 32.40 0.36 36.26
C TYR A 667 31.74 1.38 35.33
N LYS A 668 32.30 1.55 34.13
CA LYS A 668 31.75 2.45 33.09
C LYS A 668 30.40 1.98 32.56
N ALA A 669 30.22 0.68 32.33
CA ALA A 669 28.94 0.13 31.88
C ALA A 669 27.82 0.35 32.90
N LEU A 670 28.12 0.24 34.20
CA LEU A 670 27.15 0.40 35.28
C LEU A 670 26.97 1.85 35.75
N GLY A 671 27.77 2.79 35.23
CA GLY A 671 27.70 4.20 35.61
C GLY A 671 28.13 4.49 37.05
N VAL A 672 29.04 3.67 37.58
CA VAL A 672 29.58 3.82 38.94
C VAL A 672 31.02 4.33 38.83
N GLN A 673 31.29 5.51 39.40
CA GLN A 673 32.66 6.01 39.63
C GLN A 673 33.16 5.57 41.00
#